data_AF-V4P665-F1
#
_entry.id   AF-V4P665-F1
#
_cell.length_a   1.000
_cell.length_b   1.000
_cell.length_c   1.000
_cell.angle_alpha   90.00
_cell.angle_beta   90.00
_cell.angle_gamma   90.00
#
_symmetry.space_group_name_H-M   'P 1'
#
loop_
_entity.id
_entity.type
_entity.pdbx_description
1 polymer ?
#
loop_
_entity_poly.entity_id
_entity_poly.type
_entity_poly.pdbx_seq_one_letter_code
_entity_poly.pdbx_strand_id
1 'polypeptide(L)'
;MAIFSNPENALKRADELISVGQEQDALQVLHDLITSRSFRSWQKPHEQIMFRYVELCVDLRRGRFARDGLIQYRNSCQQVNVTSFEEVTKHFLRLATEKAEQARSQEEALDVDDLEADKKPEDLQLSTIVSGDKEKDRSDREQATIWFKFLWETYRTVLEILRNNSKLQALLLRIKRSSSVSSIKEQQLCETIRNHLENLDKYRDQRDRPDFTEPETLQIYLDTRFEQLKVATELGIWQEAFRSVEDIYGLMCMVKRTPKSSLLPVYYSKLTEIFSISSTHLYHAYAWFKLFSLQKNFNKNLNQMDLQLIASSVVLAALSVPPFGQAHGESHLERNLRMANLIGFNLEPEFEGRDMLSRESLLSELVSRGVLSCATQEVKDLYHLLEHEFHPLDLGSKIKPLLDQISKLGEVQLSQYVPSLEKLATLRLLQQVSKMYQTIRIQYLAQLVPFFDFSAVEKISFDAVENKFVAMKVDHVKGVVIFGNLGTESDGLRDPLVIFAETMNKVRAMLFPAPSKASKLDDIVPNLGETVEKEHTRLLARKSIIENRKEEQEHQQLQKEREEELSRLTLLKLTEEAEQKRLATELEERKRQRILREMEERELSLEQNRSTMERAMRDKRKEGQEREKRLRKLVKTMDYLERAKREEAVPLIEAAYQQRLIEEEREFHERQQQREVELSREHHESVMEKNRLTRMSDNK
;
A
#
# COMPACT_ATOMS: atom_id res chain seq x y z
N MET A 1 -32.82 23.66 -3.67
CA MET A 1 -32.45 22.45 -4.43
C MET A 1 -33.48 22.23 -5.51
N ALA A 2 -33.13 22.52 -6.76
CA ALA A 2 -34.04 22.34 -7.89
C ALA A 2 -33.96 20.89 -8.36
N ILE A 3 -35.04 20.13 -8.16
CA ILE A 3 -35.17 18.76 -8.66
C ILE A 3 -35.69 18.88 -10.09
N PHE A 4 -34.78 18.88 -11.07
CA PHE A 4 -35.16 18.84 -12.48
C PHE A 4 -35.59 17.42 -12.86
N SER A 5 -36.71 17.27 -13.58
CA SER A 5 -37.11 15.96 -14.15
C SER A 5 -36.40 15.66 -15.46
N ASN A 6 -36.05 16.70 -16.23
CA ASN A 6 -35.47 16.59 -17.56
C ASN A 6 -34.08 17.28 -17.59
N PRO A 7 -33.03 16.60 -18.07
CA PRO A 7 -31.67 17.14 -18.11
C PRO A 7 -31.54 18.36 -19.04
N GLU A 8 -32.29 18.41 -20.14
CA GLU A 8 -32.28 19.55 -21.07
C GLU A 8 -32.76 20.87 -20.45
N ASN A 9 -33.67 20.79 -19.47
CA ASN A 9 -34.17 21.99 -18.78
C ASN A 9 -33.12 22.60 -17.85
N ALA A 10 -32.24 21.76 -17.28
CA ALA A 10 -31.13 22.24 -16.48
C ALA A 10 -30.05 22.91 -17.34
N LEU A 11 -29.80 22.39 -18.55
CA LEU A 11 -28.89 23.04 -19.51
C LEU A 11 -29.40 24.42 -19.92
N LYS A 12 -30.68 24.54 -20.30
CA LYS A 12 -31.30 25.85 -20.61
C LYS A 12 -31.23 26.81 -19.44
N ARG A 13 -31.47 26.32 -18.22
CA ARG A 13 -31.40 27.15 -17.01
C ARG A 13 -29.97 27.62 -16.71
N ALA A 14 -28.97 26.78 -16.98
CA ALA A 14 -27.58 27.16 -16.86
C ALA A 14 -27.21 28.23 -17.89
N ASP A 15 -27.62 28.07 -19.15
CA ASP A 15 -27.40 29.07 -20.20
C ASP A 15 -28.06 30.43 -19.87
N GLU A 16 -29.28 30.42 -19.30
CA GLU A 16 -29.93 31.63 -18.79
C GLU A 16 -29.10 32.30 -17.69
N LEU A 17 -28.57 31.54 -16.73
CA LEU A 17 -27.76 32.08 -15.64
C LEU A 17 -26.41 32.63 -16.13
N ILE A 18 -25.80 31.97 -17.13
CA ILE A 18 -24.58 32.47 -17.80
C ILE A 18 -24.87 33.80 -18.51
N SER A 19 -26.01 33.90 -19.20
CA SER A 19 -26.41 35.16 -19.87
C SER A 19 -26.61 36.34 -18.91
N VAL A 20 -26.93 36.04 -17.64
CA VAL A 20 -27.10 37.02 -16.55
C VAL A 20 -25.76 37.29 -15.81
N GLY A 21 -24.68 36.58 -16.16
CA GLY A 21 -23.36 36.70 -15.51
C GLY A 21 -23.22 35.93 -14.19
N GLN A 22 -24.19 35.08 -13.84
CA GLN A 22 -24.18 34.25 -12.62
C GLN A 22 -23.57 32.86 -12.89
N GLU A 23 -22.29 32.84 -13.26
CA GLU A 23 -21.57 31.60 -13.62
C GLU A 23 -21.44 30.60 -12.46
N GLN A 24 -21.33 31.10 -11.21
CA GLN A 24 -21.22 30.24 -10.02
C GLN A 24 -22.53 29.49 -9.74
N ASP A 25 -23.67 30.17 -9.88
CA ASP A 25 -24.99 29.56 -9.68
C ASP A 25 -25.31 28.58 -10.82
N ALA A 26 -24.91 28.92 -12.05
CA ALA A 26 -25.00 28.01 -13.19
C ALA A 26 -24.20 26.72 -12.94
N LEU A 27 -22.96 26.83 -12.44
CA LEU A 27 -22.14 25.67 -12.09
C LEU A 27 -22.79 24.80 -11.01
N GLN A 28 -23.36 25.43 -9.96
CA GLN A 28 -24.02 24.70 -8.88
C GLN A 28 -25.26 23.93 -9.36
N VAL A 29 -26.07 24.55 -10.23
CA VAL A 29 -27.25 23.90 -10.85
C VAL A 29 -26.86 22.65 -11.63
N LEU A 30 -25.78 22.73 -12.42
CA LEU A 30 -25.28 21.58 -13.18
C LEU A 30 -24.63 20.53 -12.26
N HIS A 31 -23.90 20.95 -11.22
CA HIS A 31 -23.29 20.04 -10.24
C HIS A 31 -24.33 19.22 -9.47
N ASP A 32 -25.40 19.88 -9.00
CA ASP A 32 -26.50 19.23 -8.28
C ASP A 32 -27.20 18.20 -9.16
N LEU A 33 -27.32 18.46 -10.47
CA LEU A 33 -27.89 17.50 -11.42
C LEU A 33 -27.00 16.28 -11.62
N ILE A 34 -25.70 16.47 -11.85
CA ILE A 34 -24.73 15.37 -12.07
C ILE A 34 -24.59 14.50 -10.81
N THR A 35 -24.70 15.10 -9.62
CA THR A 35 -24.58 14.40 -8.34
C THR A 35 -25.89 13.72 -7.89
N SER A 36 -27.01 14.07 -8.51
CA SER A 36 -28.32 13.51 -8.14
C SER A 36 -28.43 12.01 -8.43
N ARG A 37 -29.11 11.29 -7.53
CA ARG A 37 -29.40 9.85 -7.67
C ARG A 37 -30.31 9.54 -8.87
N SER A 38 -31.10 10.51 -9.34
CA SER A 38 -32.05 10.33 -10.45
C SER A 38 -31.38 10.16 -11.81
N PHE A 39 -30.12 10.55 -11.97
CA PHE A 39 -29.42 10.60 -13.27
C PHE A 39 -28.24 9.63 -13.37
N ARG A 40 -28.36 8.44 -12.76
CA ARG A 40 -27.34 7.37 -12.83
C ARG A 40 -27.23 6.70 -14.19
N SER A 41 -28.28 6.71 -15.01
CA SER A 41 -28.27 6.13 -16.35
C SER A 41 -27.88 7.19 -17.38
N TRP A 42 -26.87 6.88 -18.20
CA TRP A 42 -26.40 7.80 -19.22
C TRP A 42 -27.44 8.04 -20.33
N GLN A 43 -27.58 9.29 -20.77
CA GLN A 43 -28.38 9.69 -21.95
C GLN A 43 -27.60 10.73 -22.76
N LYS A 44 -27.84 10.84 -24.08
CA LYS A 44 -27.13 11.77 -24.98
C LYS A 44 -27.06 13.23 -24.49
N PRO A 45 -28.11 13.84 -23.90
CA PRO A 45 -28.02 15.22 -23.39
C PRO A 45 -26.99 15.44 -22.27
N HIS A 46 -26.62 14.38 -21.54
CA HIS A 46 -25.64 14.47 -20.45
C HIS A 46 -24.23 14.82 -20.97
N GLU A 47 -23.90 14.43 -22.19
CA GLU A 47 -22.63 14.79 -22.82
C GLU A 47 -22.50 16.30 -23.04
N GLN A 48 -23.55 16.94 -23.55
CA GLN A 48 -23.61 18.39 -23.74
C GLN A 48 -23.60 19.15 -22.41
N ILE A 49 -24.33 18.65 -21.42
CA ILE A 49 -24.29 19.16 -20.04
C ILE A 49 -22.88 19.10 -19.48
N MET A 50 -22.17 17.98 -19.70
CA MET A 50 -20.84 17.80 -19.17
C MET A 50 -19.79 18.67 -19.89
N PHE A 51 -19.92 18.92 -21.19
CA PHE A 51 -19.08 19.92 -21.89
C PHE A 51 -19.23 21.31 -21.28
N ARG A 52 -20.47 21.78 -21.10
CA ARG A 52 -20.75 23.09 -20.46
C ARG A 52 -20.29 23.15 -19.02
N TYR A 53 -20.50 22.07 -18.25
CA TYR A 53 -20.03 21.98 -16.87
C TYR A 53 -18.51 22.10 -16.77
N VAL A 54 -17.79 21.43 -17.67
CA VAL A 54 -16.34 21.46 -17.75
C VAL A 54 -15.81 22.84 -18.15
N GLU A 55 -16.43 23.51 -19.12
CA GLU A 55 -16.11 24.89 -19.50
C GLU A 55 -16.18 25.83 -18.30
N LEU A 56 -17.32 25.82 -17.58
CA LEU A 56 -17.51 26.62 -16.37
C LEU A 56 -16.51 26.27 -15.25
N CYS A 57 -16.15 24.99 -15.11
CA CYS A 57 -15.14 24.56 -14.14
C CYS A 57 -13.74 25.14 -14.44
N VAL A 58 -13.38 25.25 -15.73
CA VAL A 58 -12.11 25.83 -16.18
C VAL A 58 -12.10 27.33 -15.98
N ASP A 59 -13.15 28.03 -16.40
CA ASP A 59 -13.24 29.49 -16.30
C ASP A 59 -13.23 29.96 -14.82
N LEU A 60 -13.95 29.25 -13.95
CA LEU A 60 -14.00 29.54 -12.51
C LEU A 60 -12.83 28.93 -11.70
N ARG A 61 -11.92 28.19 -12.35
CA ARG A 61 -10.77 27.49 -11.71
C ARG A 61 -11.19 26.57 -10.54
N ARG A 62 -12.33 25.89 -10.66
CA ARG A 62 -12.90 25.03 -9.60
C ARG A 62 -12.54 23.55 -9.81
N GLY A 63 -11.27 23.20 -9.57
CA GLY A 63 -10.77 21.83 -9.78
C GLY A 63 -11.47 20.73 -8.96
N ARG A 64 -11.95 21.05 -7.74
CA ARG A 64 -12.69 20.09 -6.90
C ARG A 64 -14.04 19.71 -7.49
N PHE A 65 -14.79 20.70 -7.98
CA PHE A 65 -16.07 20.46 -8.65
C PHE A 65 -15.87 19.65 -9.93
N ALA A 66 -14.82 19.95 -10.70
CA ALA A 66 -14.47 19.15 -11.88
C ALA A 66 -14.20 17.68 -11.51
N ARG A 67 -13.42 17.44 -10.44
CA ARG A 67 -13.14 16.09 -9.93
C ARG A 67 -14.42 15.33 -9.60
N ASP A 68 -15.27 15.90 -8.76
CA ASP A 68 -16.48 15.23 -8.26
C ASP A 68 -17.46 14.95 -9.41
N GLY A 69 -17.66 15.93 -10.30
CA GLY A 69 -18.50 15.78 -11.48
C GLY A 69 -17.98 14.70 -12.43
N LEU A 70 -16.67 14.65 -12.70
CA LEU A 70 -16.06 13.63 -13.57
C LEU A 70 -16.13 12.23 -12.95
N ILE A 71 -15.99 12.07 -11.63
CA ILE A 71 -16.14 10.77 -10.95
C ILE A 71 -17.57 10.25 -11.12
N GLN A 72 -18.57 11.10 -10.90
CA GLN A 72 -19.97 10.70 -11.07
C GLN A 72 -20.29 10.39 -12.54
N TYR A 73 -19.83 11.24 -13.46
CA TYR A 73 -20.03 11.01 -14.90
C TYR A 73 -19.36 9.70 -15.36
N ARG A 74 -18.15 9.39 -14.87
CA ARG A 74 -17.48 8.11 -15.14
C ARG A 74 -18.36 6.94 -14.71
N ASN A 75 -18.91 6.97 -13.50
CA ASN A 75 -19.73 5.88 -12.96
C ASN A 75 -20.99 5.65 -13.83
N SER A 76 -21.61 6.72 -14.32
CA SER A 76 -22.77 6.64 -15.22
C SER A 76 -22.40 6.12 -16.62
N CYS A 77 -21.20 6.46 -17.12
CA CYS A 77 -20.73 6.08 -18.46
C CYS A 77 -20.09 4.69 -18.54
N GLN A 78 -19.62 4.12 -17.42
CA GLN A 78 -18.77 2.92 -17.39
C GLN A 78 -19.37 1.70 -18.12
N GLN A 79 -20.68 1.52 -18.06
CA GLN A 79 -21.37 0.39 -18.70
C GLN A 79 -21.97 0.72 -20.06
N VAL A 80 -22.26 1.99 -20.35
CA VAL A 80 -23.11 2.40 -21.49
C VAL A 80 -22.29 3.01 -22.63
N ASN A 81 -21.45 4.00 -22.35
CA ASN A 81 -20.72 4.72 -23.38
C ASN A 81 -19.40 5.30 -22.86
N VAL A 82 -18.32 4.54 -23.05
CA VAL A 82 -16.98 4.93 -22.62
C VAL A 82 -16.38 6.03 -23.52
N THR A 83 -16.80 6.13 -24.79
CA THR A 83 -16.27 7.12 -25.74
C THR A 83 -16.78 8.54 -25.45
N SER A 84 -17.98 8.69 -24.91
CA SER A 84 -18.46 10.01 -24.47
C SER A 84 -17.63 10.56 -23.31
N PHE A 85 -17.25 9.69 -22.35
CA PHE A 85 -16.35 10.09 -21.25
C PHE A 85 -14.96 10.48 -21.78
N GLU A 86 -14.47 9.77 -22.79
CA GLU A 86 -13.23 10.08 -23.50
C GLU A 86 -13.24 11.48 -24.12
N GLU A 87 -14.30 11.84 -24.84
CA GLU A 87 -14.42 13.12 -25.53
C GLU A 87 -14.51 14.30 -24.56
N VAL A 88 -15.33 14.17 -23.50
CA VAL A 88 -15.43 15.16 -22.41
C VAL A 88 -14.07 15.38 -21.75
N THR A 89 -13.33 14.30 -21.46
CA THR A 89 -12.02 14.40 -20.83
C THR A 89 -10.99 15.07 -21.75
N LYS A 90 -10.99 14.74 -23.05
CA LYS A 90 -10.14 15.43 -24.05
C LYS A 90 -10.47 16.91 -24.15
N HIS A 91 -11.75 17.26 -24.10
CA HIS A 91 -12.19 18.65 -24.15
C HIS A 91 -11.75 19.42 -22.92
N PHE A 92 -11.89 18.84 -21.71
CA PHE A 92 -11.41 19.45 -20.47
C PHE A 92 -9.92 19.80 -20.52
N LEU A 93 -9.12 18.85 -20.99
CA LEU A 93 -7.67 19.05 -21.07
C LEU A 93 -7.29 20.08 -22.13
N ARG A 94 -7.93 20.07 -23.31
CA ARG A 94 -7.69 21.07 -24.36
C ARG A 94 -8.00 22.49 -23.88
N LEU A 95 -9.14 22.69 -23.22
CA LEU A 95 -9.51 23.99 -22.67
C LEU A 95 -8.51 24.46 -21.59
N ALA A 96 -8.09 23.55 -20.70
CA ALA A 96 -7.11 23.88 -19.69
C ALA A 96 -5.74 24.23 -20.29
N THR A 97 -5.29 23.52 -21.35
CA THR A 97 -4.05 23.84 -22.05
C THR A 97 -4.14 25.16 -22.80
N GLU A 98 -5.23 25.42 -23.51
CA GLU A 98 -5.43 26.67 -24.25
C GLU A 98 -5.43 27.88 -23.31
N LYS A 99 -6.08 27.78 -22.15
CA LYS A 99 -6.08 28.85 -21.13
C LYS A 99 -4.69 29.06 -20.51
N ALA A 100 -3.91 27.99 -20.32
CA ALA A 100 -2.54 28.10 -19.82
C ALA A 100 -1.59 28.70 -20.87
N GLU A 101 -1.73 28.33 -22.14
CA GLU A 101 -1.00 28.93 -23.25
C GLU A 101 -1.37 30.40 -23.44
N GLN A 102 -2.65 30.75 -23.33
CA GLN A 102 -3.09 32.16 -23.33
C GLN A 102 -2.47 32.97 -22.20
N ALA A 103 -2.39 32.40 -20.98
CA ALA A 103 -1.72 33.06 -19.86
C ALA A 103 -0.22 33.27 -20.13
N ARG A 104 0.45 32.30 -20.75
CA ARG A 104 1.86 32.42 -21.15
C ARG A 104 2.08 33.45 -22.27
N SER A 105 1.21 33.48 -23.27
CA SER A 105 1.29 34.49 -24.34
C SER A 105 0.96 35.89 -23.82
N GLN A 106 0.13 36.01 -22.80
CA GLN A 106 -0.11 37.28 -22.10
C GLN A 106 1.14 37.73 -21.32
N GLU A 107 1.85 36.80 -20.66
CA GLU A 107 3.15 37.07 -20.02
C GLU A 107 4.19 37.55 -21.05
N GLU A 108 4.36 36.82 -22.17
CA GLU A 108 5.32 37.17 -23.23
C GLU A 108 4.95 38.48 -23.98
N ALA A 109 3.67 38.84 -24.05
CA ALA A 109 3.22 40.10 -24.67
C ALA A 109 3.37 41.33 -23.76
N LEU A 110 3.43 41.14 -22.44
CA LEU A 110 3.64 42.20 -21.44
C LEU A 110 5.13 42.48 -21.15
N ASP A 111 6.01 41.62 -21.67
CA ASP A 111 7.49 41.74 -21.65
C ASP A 111 8.02 42.70 -22.75
N VAL A 112 7.13 43.38 -23.48
CA VAL A 112 7.52 44.54 -24.29
C VAL A 112 7.78 45.71 -23.34
N ASP A 113 9.02 45.80 -22.86
CA ASP A 113 9.54 46.81 -21.94
C ASP A 113 9.19 48.24 -22.41
N ASP A 114 8.32 48.92 -21.67
CA ASP A 114 8.21 50.37 -21.69
C ASP A 114 9.35 50.94 -20.84
N LEU A 115 10.44 51.35 -21.50
CA LEU A 115 11.71 51.77 -20.92
C LEU A 115 11.62 53.04 -20.03
N GLU A 116 10.43 53.64 -19.86
CA GLU A 116 10.23 54.88 -19.11
C GLU A 116 9.60 54.70 -17.71
N ALA A 117 9.27 53.48 -17.27
CA ALA A 117 8.77 53.26 -15.91
C ALA A 117 9.93 53.22 -14.88
N ASP A 118 10.15 54.36 -14.22
CA ASP A 118 11.13 54.59 -13.15
C ASP A 118 11.25 53.43 -12.14
N LYS A 119 12.47 52.90 -12.00
CA LYS A 119 12.86 51.94 -10.95
C LYS A 119 12.65 52.59 -9.58
N LYS A 120 11.67 52.11 -8.82
CA LYS A 120 11.48 52.57 -7.44
C LYS A 120 12.63 52.03 -6.57
N PRO A 121 13.05 52.76 -5.52
CA PRO A 121 14.13 52.31 -4.64
C PRO A 121 13.87 50.96 -3.94
N GLU A 122 12.60 50.55 -3.84
CA GLU A 122 12.17 49.25 -3.33
C GLU A 122 12.54 48.09 -4.29
N ASP A 123 12.46 48.29 -5.62
CA ASP A 123 12.86 47.31 -6.65
C ASP A 123 14.36 47.00 -6.61
N LEU A 124 15.16 48.03 -6.29
CA LEU A 124 16.61 47.92 -6.22
C LEU A 124 17.07 47.15 -4.98
N GLN A 125 16.34 47.27 -3.86
CA GLN A 125 16.59 46.47 -2.65
C GLN A 125 16.15 45.02 -2.82
N LEU A 126 15.02 44.74 -3.46
CA LEU A 126 14.54 43.36 -3.63
C LEU A 126 15.34 42.56 -4.67
N SER A 127 15.83 43.21 -5.72
CA SER A 127 16.70 42.60 -6.73
C SER A 127 18.13 42.31 -6.22
N THR A 128 18.64 43.09 -5.26
CA THR A 128 20.00 42.89 -4.72
C THR A 128 20.07 42.00 -3.48
N ILE A 129 18.99 41.87 -2.70
CA ILE A 129 19.05 41.18 -1.39
C ILE A 129 18.54 39.73 -1.45
N VAL A 130 17.58 39.36 -2.33
CA VAL A 130 16.90 38.05 -2.18
C VAL A 130 16.81 37.17 -3.44
N SER A 131 16.68 37.70 -4.65
CA SER A 131 16.78 36.93 -5.90
C SER A 131 16.77 37.91 -7.07
N GLY A 132 17.55 37.64 -8.12
CA GLY A 132 17.65 38.48 -9.31
C GLY A 132 16.40 38.55 -10.20
N ASP A 133 15.22 38.27 -9.67
CA ASP A 133 13.92 38.38 -10.38
C ASP A 133 13.28 39.74 -10.09
N LYS A 134 12.89 40.48 -11.14
CA LYS A 134 12.18 41.78 -11.03
C LYS A 134 10.79 41.57 -10.41
N GLU A 135 10.21 42.56 -9.72
CA GLU A 135 8.86 42.43 -9.14
C GLU A 135 7.77 42.16 -10.19
N LYS A 136 7.93 42.70 -11.41
CA LYS A 136 7.03 42.46 -12.54
C LYS A 136 7.06 41.00 -13.01
N ASP A 137 8.25 40.39 -13.02
CA ASP A 137 8.39 38.95 -13.26
C ASP A 137 7.68 38.14 -12.17
N ARG A 138 7.52 38.66 -10.94
CA ARG A 138 6.79 37.95 -9.88
C ARG A 138 5.29 37.97 -10.11
N SER A 139 4.68 39.11 -10.46
CA SER A 139 3.23 39.19 -10.68
C SER A 139 2.78 38.40 -11.91
N ASP A 140 3.55 38.46 -12.98
CA ASP A 140 3.20 37.80 -14.24
C ASP A 140 3.48 36.30 -14.15
N ARG A 141 4.60 35.90 -13.52
CA ARG A 141 4.81 34.50 -13.13
C ARG A 141 3.77 34.02 -12.14
N GLU A 142 3.25 34.83 -11.22
CA GLU A 142 2.21 34.40 -10.29
C GLU A 142 0.91 34.04 -11.01
N GLN A 143 0.48 34.87 -11.98
CA GLN A 143 -0.72 34.59 -12.77
C GLN A 143 -0.54 33.35 -13.66
N ALA A 144 0.57 33.27 -14.39
CA ALA A 144 0.89 32.10 -15.22
C ALA A 144 1.04 30.83 -14.35
N THR A 145 1.71 30.94 -13.20
CA THR A 145 1.90 29.83 -12.25
C THR A 145 0.57 29.34 -11.68
N ILE A 146 -0.43 30.20 -11.46
CA ILE A 146 -1.77 29.76 -11.02
C ILE A 146 -2.43 28.91 -12.11
N TRP A 147 -2.34 29.32 -13.38
CA TRP A 147 -2.87 28.53 -14.49
C TRP A 147 -2.11 27.23 -14.72
N PHE A 148 -0.77 27.23 -14.59
CA PHE A 148 0.02 25.99 -14.64
C PHE A 148 -0.24 25.06 -13.46
N LYS A 149 -0.47 25.59 -12.25
CA LYS A 149 -0.91 24.79 -11.09
C LYS A 149 -2.28 24.16 -11.34
N PHE A 150 -3.23 24.96 -11.84
CA PHE A 150 -4.56 24.46 -12.19
C PHE A 150 -4.48 23.38 -13.28
N LEU A 151 -3.73 23.63 -14.36
CA LEU A 151 -3.50 22.67 -15.44
C LEU A 151 -2.90 21.36 -14.91
N TRP A 152 -1.91 21.44 -14.02
CA TRP A 152 -1.36 20.24 -13.40
C TRP A 152 -2.38 19.50 -12.51
N GLU A 153 -3.20 20.23 -11.75
CA GLU A 153 -4.27 19.62 -10.94
C GLU A 153 -5.34 18.95 -11.82
N THR A 154 -5.67 19.51 -12.99
CA THR A 154 -6.60 18.89 -13.94
C THR A 154 -6.00 17.60 -14.53
N TYR A 155 -4.73 17.62 -14.97
CA TYR A 155 -4.03 16.41 -15.42
C TYR A 155 -3.99 15.35 -14.32
N ARG A 156 -3.60 15.70 -13.09
CA ARG A 156 -3.56 14.77 -11.95
C ARG A 156 -4.94 14.16 -11.68
N THR A 157 -5.97 14.99 -11.62
CA THR A 157 -7.35 14.56 -11.37
C THR A 157 -7.82 13.58 -12.44
N VAL A 158 -7.59 13.88 -13.71
CA VAL A 158 -7.94 13.01 -14.83
C VAL A 158 -7.18 11.68 -14.73
N LEU A 159 -5.89 11.70 -14.42
CA LEU A 159 -5.09 10.47 -14.25
C LEU A 159 -5.55 9.61 -13.07
N GLU A 160 -5.93 10.23 -11.94
CA GLU A 160 -6.50 9.52 -10.78
C GLU A 160 -7.84 8.87 -11.14
N ILE A 161 -8.70 9.56 -11.90
CA ILE A 161 -10.01 9.04 -12.32
C ILE A 161 -9.88 7.87 -13.30
N LEU A 162 -8.88 7.92 -14.18
CA LEU A 162 -8.65 6.92 -15.23
C LEU A 162 -7.86 5.68 -14.74
N ARG A 163 -7.35 5.67 -13.50
CA ARG A 163 -6.36 4.69 -12.99
C ARG A 163 -6.73 3.20 -13.12
N ASN A 164 -8.03 2.86 -13.03
CA ASN A 164 -8.49 1.46 -12.87
C ASN A 164 -9.37 0.99 -14.03
N ASN A 165 -9.30 1.59 -15.22
CA ASN A 165 -10.18 1.23 -16.33
C ASN A 165 -9.37 0.80 -17.56
N SER A 166 -9.41 -0.49 -17.89
CA SER A 166 -8.80 -1.08 -19.09
C SER A 166 -9.24 -0.40 -20.40
N LYS A 167 -10.50 0.03 -20.50
CA LYS A 167 -11.05 0.63 -21.74
C LYS A 167 -10.60 2.06 -22.00
N LEU A 168 -10.10 2.78 -20.98
CA LEU A 168 -9.66 4.18 -21.10
C LEU A 168 -8.13 4.34 -21.03
N GLN A 169 -7.39 3.23 -21.12
CA GLN A 169 -5.93 3.27 -21.02
C GLN A 169 -5.26 4.02 -22.16
N ALA A 170 -5.72 3.80 -23.39
CA ALA A 170 -5.19 4.49 -24.56
C ALA A 170 -5.27 6.03 -24.42
N LEU A 171 -6.27 6.51 -23.69
CA LEU A 171 -6.44 7.94 -23.38
C LEU A 171 -5.60 8.42 -22.25
N LEU A 172 -5.62 7.70 -21.13
CA LEU A 172 -4.76 7.99 -19.98
C LEU A 172 -3.31 8.12 -20.44
N LEU A 173 -2.89 7.30 -21.40
CA LEU A 173 -1.52 7.25 -21.90
C LEU A 173 -1.27 8.32 -23.00
N ARG A 174 -2.26 8.65 -23.84
CA ARG A 174 -2.19 9.81 -24.75
C ARG A 174 -2.15 11.15 -24.01
N ILE A 175 -2.88 11.25 -22.91
CA ILE A 175 -2.90 12.39 -21.98
C ILE A 175 -1.56 12.50 -21.25
N LYS A 176 -0.95 11.36 -20.85
CA LYS A 176 0.41 11.38 -20.30
C LYS A 176 1.42 11.91 -21.28
N ARG A 177 1.37 11.45 -22.55
CA ARG A 177 2.23 11.96 -23.64
C ARG A 177 2.06 13.47 -23.87
N SER A 178 0.83 14.00 -23.81
CA SER A 178 0.61 15.46 -23.96
C SER A 178 0.96 16.26 -22.69
N SER A 179 0.84 15.66 -21.50
CA SER A 179 1.21 16.32 -20.23
C SER A 179 2.72 16.46 -20.03
N SER A 180 3.53 15.60 -20.66
CA SER A 180 4.99 15.70 -20.63
C SER A 180 5.52 17.01 -21.22
N VAL A 181 4.68 17.76 -21.95
CA VAL A 181 5.01 19.08 -22.52
C VAL A 181 5.01 20.19 -21.45
N SER A 182 4.41 19.96 -20.28
CA SER A 182 4.40 20.95 -19.19
C SER A 182 5.59 20.75 -18.23
N SER A 183 6.69 21.44 -18.50
CA SER A 183 8.03 21.29 -17.89
C SER A 183 8.11 21.47 -16.36
N ILE A 184 7.03 21.90 -15.70
CA ILE A 184 7.13 22.48 -14.35
C ILE A 184 7.01 21.41 -13.23
N LYS A 185 6.46 20.21 -13.50
CA LYS A 185 6.23 19.17 -12.46
C LYS A 185 6.33 17.72 -12.94
N GLU A 186 7.27 17.43 -13.84
CA GLU A 186 7.43 16.08 -14.39
C GLU A 186 7.73 15.02 -13.31
N GLN A 187 8.53 15.35 -12.29
CA GLN A 187 8.84 14.44 -11.17
C GLN A 187 7.59 13.95 -10.42
N GLN A 188 6.64 14.86 -10.14
CA GLN A 188 5.40 14.52 -9.43
C GLN A 188 4.47 13.65 -10.28
N LEU A 189 4.48 13.86 -11.61
CA LEU A 189 3.75 13.02 -12.55
C LEU A 189 4.34 11.60 -12.58
N CYS A 190 5.66 11.48 -12.67
CA CYS A 190 6.35 10.17 -12.65
C CYS A 190 6.03 9.39 -11.37
N GLU A 191 6.07 10.05 -10.21
CA GLU A 191 5.71 9.45 -8.93
C GLU A 191 4.25 9.01 -8.86
N THR A 192 3.32 9.83 -9.37
CA THR A 192 1.91 9.44 -9.48
C THR A 192 1.74 8.18 -10.32
N ILE A 193 2.48 8.04 -11.41
CA ILE A 193 2.38 6.87 -12.28
C ILE A 193 3.01 5.63 -11.64
N ARG A 194 4.11 5.77 -10.88
CA ARG A 194 4.64 4.66 -10.05
C ARG A 194 3.63 4.20 -9.01
N ASN A 195 3.01 5.15 -8.30
CA ASN A 195 1.93 4.84 -7.36
C ASN A 195 0.76 4.13 -8.05
N HIS A 196 0.43 4.48 -9.30
CA HIS A 196 -0.60 3.79 -10.05
C HIS A 196 -0.21 2.35 -10.38
N LEU A 197 1.04 2.09 -10.78
CA LEU A 197 1.54 0.74 -11.02
C LEU A 197 1.60 -0.09 -9.73
N GLU A 198 2.11 0.48 -8.63
CA GLU A 198 2.11 -0.19 -7.33
C GLU A 198 0.71 -0.54 -6.85
N ASN A 199 -0.26 0.35 -7.05
CA ASN A 199 -1.66 0.07 -6.71
C ASN A 199 -2.24 -1.02 -7.60
N LEU A 200 -1.89 -1.07 -8.88
CA LEU A 200 -2.29 -2.17 -9.76
C LEU A 200 -1.69 -3.50 -9.30
N ASP A 201 -0.48 -3.52 -8.72
CA ASP A 201 0.11 -4.76 -8.19
C ASP A 201 -0.50 -5.18 -6.84
N LYS A 202 -0.81 -4.21 -5.96
CA LYS A 202 -1.43 -4.46 -4.64
C LYS A 202 -2.87 -4.94 -4.72
N TYR A 203 -3.68 -4.46 -5.67
CA TYR A 203 -5.11 -4.78 -5.79
C TYR A 203 -5.42 -5.66 -7.00
N ARG A 204 -4.98 -6.93 -6.97
CA ARG A 204 -5.07 -7.84 -8.12
C ARG A 204 -6.50 -8.28 -8.49
N ASP A 205 -7.45 -8.23 -7.56
CA ASP A 205 -8.80 -8.84 -7.70
C ASP A 205 -9.88 -7.93 -8.32
N GLN A 206 -9.54 -6.74 -8.84
CA GLN A 206 -10.53 -5.79 -9.38
C GLN A 206 -10.97 -6.16 -10.82
N ARG A 207 -12.29 -6.15 -11.07
CA ARG A 207 -12.92 -6.61 -12.34
C ARG A 207 -12.62 -5.77 -13.59
N ASP A 208 -12.23 -4.50 -13.45
CA ASP A 208 -11.91 -3.60 -14.57
C ASP A 208 -10.40 -3.34 -14.73
N ARG A 209 -9.57 -4.15 -14.05
CA ARG A 209 -8.11 -4.01 -14.04
C ARG A 209 -7.55 -4.22 -15.44
N PRO A 210 -6.58 -3.41 -15.85
CA PRO A 210 -5.78 -3.73 -17.02
C PRO A 210 -4.85 -4.93 -16.82
N ASP A 211 -4.93 -5.90 -17.71
CA ASP A 211 -4.07 -7.07 -17.68
C ASP A 211 -2.79 -6.83 -18.48
N PHE A 212 -1.64 -6.87 -17.80
CA PHE A 212 -0.31 -6.75 -18.43
C PHE A 212 0.06 -7.94 -19.33
N THR A 213 -0.73 -9.03 -19.27
CA THR A 213 -0.62 -10.17 -20.19
C THR A 213 -1.00 -9.78 -21.61
N GLU A 214 -1.88 -8.76 -21.77
CA GLU A 214 -2.24 -8.23 -23.08
C GLU A 214 -1.08 -7.40 -23.67
N PRO A 215 -0.61 -7.75 -24.88
CA PRO A 215 0.56 -7.10 -25.47
C PRO A 215 0.30 -5.63 -25.85
N GLU A 216 -0.93 -5.27 -26.19
CA GLU A 216 -1.31 -3.89 -26.52
C GLU A 216 -1.25 -3.00 -25.28
N THR A 217 -1.87 -3.44 -24.19
CA THR A 217 -1.83 -2.76 -22.90
C THR A 217 -0.39 -2.54 -22.42
N LEU A 218 0.43 -3.61 -22.43
CA LEU A 218 1.84 -3.53 -22.08
C LEU A 218 2.60 -2.54 -22.95
N GLN A 219 2.39 -2.58 -24.26
CA GLN A 219 3.08 -1.69 -25.19
C GLN A 219 2.78 -0.22 -24.85
N ILE A 220 1.53 0.12 -24.53
CA ILE A 220 1.18 1.51 -24.24
C ILE A 220 1.83 2.00 -22.92
N TYR A 221 1.96 1.14 -21.90
CA TYR A 221 2.73 1.47 -20.70
C TYR A 221 4.20 1.69 -20.98
N LEU A 222 4.81 0.80 -21.77
CA LEU A 222 6.22 0.93 -22.17
C LEU A 222 6.46 2.21 -22.95
N ASP A 223 5.65 2.47 -23.96
CA ASP A 223 5.64 3.67 -24.77
C ASP A 223 5.58 4.96 -23.92
N THR A 224 4.84 4.92 -22.82
CA THR A 224 4.72 6.06 -21.90
C THR A 224 5.98 6.24 -21.06
N ARG A 225 6.53 5.15 -20.53
CA ARG A 225 7.80 5.19 -19.79
C ARG A 225 8.96 5.65 -20.68
N PHE A 226 8.97 5.23 -21.95
CA PHE A 226 9.92 5.71 -22.94
C PHE A 226 9.80 7.20 -23.21
N GLU A 227 8.58 7.73 -23.28
CA GLU A 227 8.40 9.17 -23.47
C GLU A 227 8.83 9.96 -22.24
N GLN A 228 8.54 9.48 -21.03
CA GLN A 228 9.06 10.07 -19.79
C GLN A 228 10.58 10.07 -19.73
N LEU A 229 11.21 8.98 -20.17
CA LEU A 229 12.67 8.92 -20.24
C LEU A 229 13.23 9.99 -21.20
N LYS A 230 12.60 10.21 -22.35
CA LYS A 230 13.04 11.25 -23.29
C LYS A 230 12.89 12.65 -22.69
N VAL A 231 11.71 12.97 -22.15
CA VAL A 231 11.46 14.31 -21.60
C VAL A 231 12.34 14.57 -20.37
N ALA A 232 12.51 13.60 -19.48
CA ALA A 232 13.41 13.74 -18.33
C ALA A 232 14.88 13.97 -18.74
N THR A 233 15.33 13.36 -19.85
CA THR A 233 16.68 13.60 -20.41
C THR A 233 16.79 14.96 -21.09
N GLU A 234 15.75 15.41 -21.79
CA GLU A 234 15.68 16.74 -22.41
C GLU A 234 15.66 17.88 -21.37
N LEU A 235 14.96 17.67 -20.25
CA LEU A 235 14.91 18.63 -19.13
C LEU A 235 16.14 18.55 -18.21
N GLY A 236 17.04 17.59 -18.43
CA GLY A 236 18.26 17.42 -17.61
C GLY A 236 18.00 16.89 -16.19
N ILE A 237 16.85 16.27 -15.93
CA ILE A 237 16.51 15.67 -14.64
C ILE A 237 17.06 14.24 -14.57
N TRP A 238 18.38 14.10 -14.48
CA TRP A 238 19.09 12.82 -14.61
C TRP A 238 18.70 11.76 -13.59
N GLN A 239 18.36 12.16 -12.36
CA GLN A 239 17.90 11.23 -11.32
C GLN A 239 16.55 10.60 -11.69
N GLU A 240 15.62 11.38 -12.22
CA GLU A 240 14.29 10.91 -12.64
C GLU A 240 14.38 10.08 -13.93
N ALA A 241 15.28 10.46 -14.85
CA ALA A 241 15.60 9.66 -16.01
C ALA A 241 16.11 8.27 -15.61
N PHE A 242 17.02 8.17 -14.64
CA PHE A 242 17.51 6.89 -14.13
C PHE A 242 16.40 6.06 -13.46
N ARG A 243 15.54 6.68 -12.64
CA ARG A 243 14.37 5.99 -12.06
C ARG A 243 13.39 5.50 -13.12
N SER A 244 13.20 6.25 -14.20
CA SER A 244 12.37 5.85 -15.33
C SER A 244 12.94 4.62 -16.06
N VAL A 245 14.27 4.51 -16.15
CA VAL A 245 14.97 3.31 -16.66
C VAL A 245 14.70 2.10 -15.76
N GLU A 246 14.79 2.25 -14.44
CA GLU A 246 14.44 1.20 -13.47
C GLU A 246 12.96 0.79 -13.58
N ASP A 247 12.06 1.75 -13.77
CA ASP A 247 10.63 1.48 -13.97
C ASP A 247 10.38 0.66 -15.24
N ILE A 248 11.08 0.96 -16.35
CA ILE A 248 11.00 0.17 -17.60
C ILE A 248 11.48 -1.25 -17.33
N TYR A 249 12.65 -1.41 -16.73
CA TYR A 249 13.20 -2.72 -16.42
C TYR A 249 12.28 -3.53 -15.48
N GLY A 250 11.79 -2.90 -14.40
CA GLY A 250 10.85 -3.51 -13.46
C GLY A 250 9.56 -4.00 -14.13
N LEU A 251 8.98 -3.21 -15.05
CA LEU A 251 7.83 -3.63 -15.85
C LEU A 251 8.13 -4.87 -16.71
N MET A 252 9.32 -4.94 -17.32
CA MET A 252 9.71 -6.11 -18.11
C MET A 252 9.91 -7.35 -17.23
N CYS A 253 10.47 -7.20 -16.02
CA CYS A 253 10.61 -8.28 -15.05
C CYS A 253 9.24 -8.82 -14.60
N MET A 254 8.26 -7.94 -14.36
CA MET A 254 6.90 -8.34 -13.99
C MET A 254 6.23 -9.19 -15.09
N VAL A 255 6.45 -8.85 -16.36
CA VAL A 255 5.79 -9.52 -17.50
C VAL A 255 6.63 -10.67 -18.09
N LYS A 256 7.91 -10.76 -17.72
CA LYS A 256 8.89 -11.73 -18.28
C LYS A 256 8.91 -11.74 -19.81
N ARG A 257 8.76 -10.57 -20.43
CA ARG A 257 8.90 -10.37 -21.88
C ARG A 257 9.98 -9.33 -22.13
N THR A 258 10.52 -9.29 -23.35
CA THR A 258 11.43 -8.20 -23.79
C THR A 258 10.64 -7.16 -24.59
N PRO A 259 11.00 -5.86 -24.51
CA PRO A 259 10.27 -4.82 -25.24
C PRO A 259 10.47 -4.96 -26.75
N LYS A 260 9.63 -4.28 -27.54
CA LYS A 260 9.75 -4.29 -29.01
C LYS A 260 11.13 -3.79 -29.44
N SER A 261 11.70 -4.45 -30.44
CA SER A 261 13.05 -4.16 -30.95
C SER A 261 13.23 -2.74 -31.50
N SER A 262 12.15 -2.02 -31.82
CA SER A 262 12.20 -0.63 -32.27
C SER A 262 12.43 0.37 -31.13
N LEU A 263 11.94 0.07 -29.93
CA LEU A 263 12.07 0.95 -28.75
C LEU A 263 13.41 0.76 -28.04
N LEU A 264 14.02 -0.40 -28.21
CA LEU A 264 15.24 -0.77 -27.51
C LEU A 264 16.48 0.07 -27.91
N PRO A 265 16.69 0.47 -29.18
CA PRO A 265 17.73 1.44 -29.52
C PRO A 265 17.56 2.80 -28.83
N VAL A 266 16.32 3.28 -28.68
CA VAL A 266 16.03 4.54 -27.97
C VAL A 266 16.37 4.41 -26.49
N TYR A 267 16.03 3.27 -25.87
CA TYR A 267 16.44 2.95 -24.49
C TYR A 267 17.95 3.10 -24.29
N TYR A 268 18.74 2.38 -25.09
CA TYR A 268 20.19 2.38 -24.93
C TYR A 268 20.81 3.73 -25.29
N SER A 269 20.26 4.47 -26.25
CA SER A 269 20.73 5.83 -26.58
C SER A 269 20.53 6.81 -25.43
N LYS A 270 19.42 6.71 -24.69
CA LYS A 270 19.22 7.56 -23.51
C LYS A 270 20.02 7.09 -22.31
N LEU A 271 20.21 5.78 -22.18
CA LEU A 271 21.02 5.20 -21.11
C LEU A 271 22.53 5.49 -21.31
N THR A 272 23.03 5.64 -22.54
CA THR A 272 24.40 6.14 -22.78
C THR A 272 24.56 7.59 -22.31
N GLU A 273 23.60 8.49 -22.59
CA GLU A 273 23.61 9.88 -22.10
C GLU A 273 23.65 9.92 -20.56
N ILE A 274 22.77 9.16 -19.89
CA ILE A 274 22.69 9.08 -18.43
C ILE A 274 24.03 8.60 -17.84
N PHE A 275 24.61 7.52 -18.38
CA PHE A 275 25.86 6.99 -17.85
C PHE A 275 27.07 7.88 -18.11
N SER A 276 27.06 8.66 -19.19
CA SER A 276 28.11 9.66 -19.47
C SER A 276 28.16 10.71 -18.36
N ILE A 277 26.98 11.24 -17.98
CA ILE A 277 26.87 12.30 -16.96
C ILE A 277 27.14 11.77 -15.56
N SER A 278 26.74 10.52 -15.27
CA SER A 278 27.04 9.89 -13.98
C SER A 278 28.52 9.48 -13.82
N SER A 279 29.38 9.72 -14.82
CA SER A 279 30.80 9.37 -14.87
C SER A 279 31.11 7.87 -14.73
N THR A 280 30.13 7.00 -14.98
CA THR A 280 30.35 5.55 -14.97
C THR A 280 30.73 5.03 -16.36
N HIS A 281 31.99 5.19 -16.72
CA HIS A 281 32.50 4.92 -18.07
C HIS A 281 32.33 3.44 -18.51
N LEU A 282 32.46 2.48 -17.59
CA LEU A 282 32.31 1.06 -17.90
C LEU A 282 30.90 0.72 -18.41
N TYR A 283 29.87 1.14 -17.67
CA TYR A 283 28.48 0.91 -18.02
C TYR A 283 28.05 1.70 -19.26
N HIS A 284 28.59 2.90 -19.43
CA HIS A 284 28.44 3.68 -20.65
C HIS A 284 28.97 2.93 -21.89
N ALA A 285 30.14 2.31 -21.80
CA ALA A 285 30.71 1.53 -22.90
C ALA A 285 29.91 0.26 -23.22
N TYR A 286 29.43 -0.45 -22.20
CA TYR A 286 28.54 -1.60 -22.39
C TYR A 286 27.19 -1.21 -23.01
N ALA A 287 26.63 -0.07 -22.63
CA ALA A 287 25.40 0.46 -23.21
C ALA A 287 25.55 0.75 -24.71
N TRP A 288 26.65 1.40 -25.10
CA TRP A 288 27.01 1.61 -26.50
C TRP A 288 27.18 0.28 -27.24
N PHE A 289 27.85 -0.70 -26.64
CA PHE A 289 28.03 -2.01 -27.24
C PHE A 289 26.71 -2.74 -27.51
N LYS A 290 25.75 -2.66 -26.57
CA LYS A 290 24.39 -3.21 -26.77
C LYS A 290 23.64 -2.44 -27.86
N LEU A 291 23.74 -1.12 -27.89
CA LEU A 291 23.15 -0.28 -28.94
C LEU A 291 23.67 -0.69 -30.33
N PHE A 292 24.99 -0.81 -30.49
CA PHE A 292 25.63 -1.25 -31.73
C PHE A 292 25.14 -2.65 -32.15
N SER A 293 25.13 -3.59 -31.21
CA SER A 293 24.69 -4.97 -31.47
C SER A 293 23.24 -5.03 -31.97
N LEU A 294 22.36 -4.23 -31.39
CA LEU A 294 20.96 -4.16 -31.79
C LEU A 294 20.79 -3.50 -33.16
N GLN A 295 21.45 -2.38 -33.39
CA GLN A 295 21.37 -1.68 -34.67
C GLN A 295 21.91 -2.54 -35.81
N LYS A 296 23.02 -3.26 -35.60
CA LYS A 296 23.59 -4.20 -36.58
C LYS A 296 22.64 -5.37 -36.89
N ASN A 297 21.94 -5.90 -35.90
CA ASN A 297 21.08 -7.08 -36.07
C ASN A 297 19.69 -6.73 -36.63
N PHE A 298 19.12 -5.57 -36.26
CA PHE A 298 17.72 -5.26 -36.54
C PHE A 298 17.51 -4.25 -37.68
N ASN A 299 18.45 -3.35 -37.95
CA ASN A 299 18.28 -2.33 -38.98
C ASN A 299 19.09 -2.69 -40.24
N LYS A 300 18.42 -3.29 -41.22
CA LYS A 300 19.01 -3.59 -42.54
C LYS A 300 19.25 -2.34 -43.41
N ASN A 301 18.65 -1.20 -43.06
CA ASN A 301 18.66 0.05 -43.84
C ASN A 301 19.56 1.15 -43.23
N LEU A 302 20.49 0.82 -42.33
CA LEU A 302 21.37 1.83 -41.72
C LEU A 302 22.40 2.36 -42.72
N ASN A 303 22.66 3.66 -42.63
CA ASN A 303 23.74 4.28 -43.36
C ASN A 303 25.09 3.76 -42.83
N GLN A 304 26.02 3.44 -43.73
CA GLN A 304 27.31 2.86 -43.34
C GLN A 304 28.15 3.83 -42.49
N MET A 305 27.96 5.15 -42.71
CA MET A 305 28.60 6.22 -41.94
C MET A 305 28.12 6.23 -40.48
N ASP A 306 26.80 6.11 -40.24
CA ASP A 306 26.23 6.09 -38.89
C ASP A 306 26.69 4.84 -38.13
N LEU A 307 26.76 3.68 -38.81
CA LEU A 307 27.28 2.46 -38.22
C LEU A 307 28.76 2.58 -37.84
N GLN A 308 29.56 3.26 -38.68
CA GLN A 308 30.97 3.51 -38.43
C GLN A 308 31.18 4.49 -37.28
N LEU A 309 30.35 5.53 -37.16
CA LEU A 309 30.37 6.48 -36.05
C LEU A 309 30.03 5.77 -34.73
N ILE A 310 28.99 4.95 -34.73
CA ILE A 310 28.57 4.19 -33.54
C ILE A 310 29.64 3.16 -33.17
N ALA A 311 30.19 2.42 -34.12
CA ALA A 311 31.32 1.51 -33.86
C ALA A 311 32.54 2.25 -33.27
N SER A 312 32.88 3.41 -33.82
CA SER A 312 34.00 4.24 -33.33
C SER A 312 33.71 4.75 -31.91
N SER A 313 32.49 5.20 -31.62
CA SER A 313 32.08 5.65 -30.29
C SER A 313 32.12 4.51 -29.26
N VAL A 314 31.75 3.29 -29.63
CA VAL A 314 31.80 2.10 -28.75
C VAL A 314 33.24 1.78 -28.37
N VAL A 315 34.15 1.76 -29.35
CA VAL A 315 35.56 1.45 -29.11
C VAL A 315 36.21 2.55 -28.27
N LEU A 316 35.94 3.83 -28.56
CA LEU A 316 36.47 4.94 -27.77
C LEU A 316 35.90 4.96 -26.35
N ALA A 317 34.61 4.66 -26.17
CA ALA A 317 33.99 4.52 -24.86
C ALA A 317 34.64 3.36 -24.08
N ALA A 318 34.87 2.20 -24.71
CA ALA A 318 35.52 1.06 -24.08
C ALA A 318 37.00 1.33 -23.71
N LEU A 319 37.72 2.06 -24.57
CA LEU A 319 39.07 2.51 -24.27
C LEU A 319 39.09 3.58 -23.16
N SER A 320 38.09 4.46 -23.09
CA SER A 320 38.02 5.50 -22.05
C SER A 320 37.83 4.94 -20.63
N VAL A 321 37.48 3.65 -20.49
CA VAL A 321 37.37 2.98 -19.19
C VAL A 321 38.76 2.82 -18.57
N PRO A 322 38.98 3.34 -17.33
CA PRO A 322 40.25 3.17 -16.62
C PRO A 322 40.65 1.68 -16.48
N PRO A 323 41.95 1.36 -16.56
CA PRO A 323 42.44 -0.01 -16.60
C PRO A 323 42.49 -0.68 -15.21
N PHE A 324 42.30 0.08 -14.13
CA PHE A 324 42.21 -0.43 -12.77
C PHE A 324 40.78 -0.30 -12.24
N GLY A 325 40.35 -1.33 -11.50
CA GLY A 325 39.10 -1.28 -10.76
C GLY A 325 39.25 -0.33 -9.58
N GLN A 326 38.42 0.70 -9.53
CA GLN A 326 38.24 1.52 -8.33
C GLN A 326 37.85 0.59 -7.17
N ALA A 327 38.75 0.39 -6.21
CA ALA A 327 38.52 -0.49 -5.07
C ALA A 327 37.46 0.15 -4.17
N HIS A 328 36.21 -0.25 -4.32
CA HIS A 328 35.08 0.41 -3.66
C HIS A 328 34.29 -0.58 -2.82
N GLY A 329 33.82 -0.13 -1.65
CA GLY A 329 33.18 -0.96 -0.63
C GLY A 329 31.84 -1.60 -1.07
N GLU A 330 31.25 -2.40 -0.18
CA GLU A 330 30.07 -3.24 -0.43
C GLU A 330 28.87 -2.48 -1.03
N SER A 331 28.66 -1.21 -0.65
CA SER A 331 27.58 -0.36 -1.20
C SER A 331 27.71 -0.08 -2.70
N HIS A 332 28.93 -0.05 -3.23
CA HIS A 332 29.18 0.11 -4.65
C HIS A 332 28.94 -1.19 -5.43
N LEU A 333 29.10 -2.35 -4.79
CA LEU A 333 28.82 -3.64 -5.42
C LEU A 333 27.32 -3.78 -5.71
N GLU A 334 26.44 -3.44 -4.76
CA GLU A 334 24.99 -3.45 -4.99
C GLU A 334 24.58 -2.51 -6.12
N ARG A 335 25.14 -1.28 -6.13
CA ARG A 335 24.88 -0.31 -7.20
C ARG A 335 25.35 -0.84 -8.56
N ASN A 336 26.52 -1.48 -8.59
CA ASN A 336 27.12 -2.07 -9.79
C ASN A 336 26.29 -3.25 -10.33
N LEU A 337 25.75 -4.08 -9.45
CA LEU A 337 24.83 -5.18 -9.81
C LEU A 337 23.52 -4.63 -10.38
N ARG A 338 22.93 -3.61 -9.73
CA ARG A 338 21.73 -2.93 -10.25
C ARG A 338 21.97 -2.38 -11.65
N MET A 339 23.07 -1.65 -11.87
CA MET A 339 23.42 -1.10 -13.18
C MET A 339 23.69 -2.19 -14.24
N ALA A 340 24.35 -3.28 -13.87
CA ALA A 340 24.58 -4.41 -14.78
C ALA A 340 23.26 -5.07 -15.23
N ASN A 341 22.31 -5.23 -14.31
CA ASN A 341 20.99 -5.79 -14.61
C ASN A 341 20.19 -4.93 -15.58
N LEU A 342 20.25 -3.59 -15.44
CA LEU A 342 19.58 -2.63 -16.34
C LEU A 342 20.12 -2.70 -17.78
N ILE A 343 21.41 -3.01 -17.96
CA ILE A 343 22.05 -3.13 -19.29
C ILE A 343 21.86 -4.52 -19.88
N GLY A 344 21.91 -5.56 -19.04
CA GLY A 344 21.77 -6.95 -19.48
C GLY A 344 20.34 -7.33 -19.86
N PHE A 345 19.33 -6.60 -19.35
CA PHE A 345 17.93 -7.04 -19.34
C PHE A 345 17.81 -8.49 -18.84
N ASN A 346 18.49 -8.80 -17.74
CA ASN A 346 18.36 -10.11 -17.10
C ASN A 346 16.98 -10.16 -16.43
N LEU A 347 16.00 -10.80 -17.07
CA LEU A 347 14.60 -10.85 -16.61
C LEU A 347 14.37 -11.81 -15.42
N GLU A 348 15.39 -12.60 -15.06
CA GLU A 348 15.37 -13.50 -13.91
C GLU A 348 16.35 -13.01 -12.84
N PRO A 349 15.89 -12.81 -11.58
CA PRO A 349 16.72 -12.32 -10.48
C PRO A 349 17.65 -13.40 -9.88
N GLU A 350 17.68 -14.62 -10.42
CA GLU A 350 18.58 -15.68 -9.96
C GLU A 350 19.94 -15.57 -10.65
N PHE A 351 20.84 -14.77 -10.08
CA PHE A 351 22.22 -14.67 -10.56
C PHE A 351 23.22 -14.81 -9.41
N GLU A 352 23.29 -16.01 -8.84
CA GLU A 352 24.47 -16.46 -8.10
C GLU A 352 25.58 -16.77 -9.14
N GLY A 353 26.47 -15.81 -9.38
CA GLY A 353 27.79 -16.11 -9.95
C GLY A 353 27.95 -16.01 -11.46
N ARG A 354 27.53 -14.92 -12.11
CA ARG A 354 28.21 -14.50 -13.37
C ARG A 354 28.94 -13.20 -13.19
N ASP A 355 30.09 -13.17 -13.88
CA ASP A 355 31.11 -12.14 -13.90
C ASP A 355 30.53 -10.73 -13.81
N MET A 356 31.00 -9.97 -12.81
CA MET A 356 30.88 -8.52 -12.87
C MET A 356 31.42 -8.08 -14.24
N LEU A 357 30.59 -7.33 -14.98
CA LEU A 357 30.98 -6.71 -16.24
C LEU A 357 32.36 -6.09 -16.06
N SER A 358 33.34 -6.54 -16.84
CA SER A 358 34.74 -6.15 -16.68
C SER A 358 35.24 -5.55 -17.98
N ARG A 359 36.20 -4.63 -17.88
CA ARG A 359 36.83 -4.00 -19.05
C ARG A 359 37.43 -5.06 -19.99
N GLU A 360 38.09 -6.07 -19.45
CA GLU A 360 38.71 -7.15 -20.22
C GLU A 360 37.66 -8.00 -20.97
N SER A 361 36.57 -8.34 -20.28
CA SER A 361 35.43 -9.03 -20.90
C SER A 361 34.84 -8.19 -22.04
N LEU A 362 34.61 -6.89 -21.83
CA LEU A 362 34.12 -5.97 -22.87
C LEU A 362 35.03 -5.96 -24.10
N LEU A 363 36.34 -5.76 -23.92
CA LEU A 363 37.29 -5.71 -25.04
C LEU A 363 37.33 -7.05 -25.79
N SER A 364 37.31 -8.18 -25.07
CA SER A 364 37.22 -9.51 -25.71
C SER A 364 35.91 -9.70 -26.49
N GLU A 365 34.79 -9.18 -25.98
CA GLU A 365 33.49 -9.23 -26.65
C GLU A 365 33.47 -8.34 -27.90
N LEU A 366 34.13 -7.17 -27.87
CA LEU A 366 34.28 -6.29 -29.03
C LEU A 366 35.07 -6.96 -30.17
N VAL A 367 36.13 -7.69 -29.83
CA VAL A 367 36.91 -8.45 -30.82
C VAL A 367 36.08 -9.60 -31.40
N SER A 368 35.46 -10.43 -30.54
CA SER A 368 34.69 -11.60 -31.00
C SER A 368 33.46 -11.25 -31.86
N ARG A 369 32.80 -10.13 -31.60
CA ARG A 369 31.64 -9.63 -32.37
C ARG A 369 32.03 -8.87 -33.63
N GLY A 370 33.32 -8.61 -33.83
CA GLY A 370 33.85 -7.86 -34.96
C GLY A 370 33.34 -6.42 -34.99
N VAL A 371 33.30 -5.73 -33.85
CA VAL A 371 32.97 -4.28 -33.81
C VAL A 371 34.15 -3.48 -34.39
N LEU A 372 35.36 -3.95 -34.12
CA LEU A 372 36.59 -3.33 -34.61
C LEU A 372 36.60 -3.23 -36.13
N SER A 373 36.12 -4.21 -36.90
CA SER A 373 36.14 -4.15 -38.37
C SER A 373 35.29 -3.00 -38.94
N CYS A 374 34.21 -2.62 -38.25
CA CYS A 374 33.30 -1.54 -38.62
C CYS A 374 33.79 -0.14 -38.22
N ALA A 375 34.81 -0.03 -37.38
CA ALA A 375 35.32 1.27 -36.91
C ALA A 375 36.24 1.96 -37.94
N THR A 376 36.43 3.27 -37.75
CA THR A 376 37.45 4.10 -38.42
C THR A 376 38.87 3.54 -38.26
N GLN A 377 39.75 3.80 -39.22
CA GLN A 377 41.11 3.26 -39.19
C GLN A 377 41.92 3.86 -38.02
N GLU A 378 41.72 5.14 -37.74
CA GLU A 378 42.37 5.88 -36.65
C GLU A 378 42.04 5.26 -35.28
N VAL A 379 40.80 4.81 -35.08
CA VAL A 379 40.36 4.18 -33.82
C VAL A 379 40.84 2.72 -33.70
N LYS A 380 40.99 2.01 -34.83
CA LYS A 380 41.63 0.68 -34.86
C LYS A 380 43.10 0.77 -34.46
N ASP A 381 43.81 1.72 -35.04
CA ASP A 381 45.23 1.94 -34.74
C ASP A 381 45.41 2.34 -33.28
N LEU A 382 44.53 3.20 -32.75
CA LEU A 382 44.54 3.57 -31.33
C LEU A 382 44.31 2.35 -30.41
N TYR A 383 43.37 1.47 -30.75
CA TYR A 383 43.12 0.24 -29.99
C TYR A 383 44.35 -0.69 -29.98
N HIS A 384 44.99 -0.89 -31.14
CA HIS A 384 46.21 -1.70 -31.25
C HIS A 384 47.38 -1.10 -30.47
N LEU A 385 47.58 0.23 -30.54
CA LEU A 385 48.63 0.94 -29.83
C LEU A 385 48.49 0.87 -28.30
N LEU A 386 47.27 0.94 -27.78
CA LEU A 386 47.02 0.98 -26.33
C LEU A 386 46.98 -0.41 -25.66
N GLU A 387 46.53 -1.45 -26.36
CA GLU A 387 46.34 -2.78 -25.76
C GLU A 387 47.36 -3.83 -26.21
N HIS A 388 47.89 -3.74 -27.44
CA HIS A 388 48.74 -4.79 -28.00
C HIS A 388 50.21 -4.38 -28.19
N GLU A 389 50.48 -3.10 -28.41
CA GLU A 389 51.85 -2.62 -28.63
C GLU A 389 52.58 -2.23 -27.33
N PHE A 390 53.84 -2.66 -27.23
CA PHE A 390 54.75 -2.30 -26.15
C PHE A 390 55.85 -1.37 -26.69
N HIS A 391 55.52 -0.09 -26.90
CA HIS A 391 56.44 0.94 -27.41
C HIS A 391 56.51 2.17 -26.50
N PRO A 392 57.12 2.05 -25.31
CA PRO A 392 57.02 3.03 -24.23
C PRO A 392 57.68 4.39 -24.50
N LEU A 393 58.57 4.49 -25.49
CA LEU A 393 59.21 5.76 -25.88
C LEU A 393 58.43 6.49 -26.97
N ASP A 394 57.79 5.75 -27.87
CA ASP A 394 57.09 6.29 -29.05
C ASP A 394 55.56 6.37 -28.85
N LEU A 395 55.02 5.79 -27.78
CA LEU A 395 53.57 5.72 -27.53
C LEU A 395 52.96 7.14 -27.48
N GLY A 396 53.59 8.06 -26.77
CA GLY A 396 53.11 9.45 -26.64
C GLY A 396 53.14 10.22 -27.97
N SER A 397 54.17 10.02 -28.79
CA SER A 397 54.31 10.70 -30.08
C SER A 397 53.36 10.15 -31.15
N LYS A 398 53.05 8.84 -31.12
CA LYS A 398 52.11 8.18 -32.03
C LYS A 398 50.64 8.46 -31.70
N ILE A 399 50.28 8.59 -30.42
CA ILE A 399 48.88 8.81 -29.99
C ILE A 399 48.42 10.25 -30.27
N LYS A 400 49.31 11.24 -30.15
CA LYS A 400 48.99 12.66 -30.35
C LYS A 400 48.32 13.00 -31.69
N PRO A 401 48.88 12.63 -32.85
CA PRO A 401 48.24 12.92 -34.13
C PRO A 401 46.89 12.20 -34.30
N LEU A 402 46.72 11.01 -33.71
CA LEU A 402 45.45 10.27 -33.75
C LEU A 402 44.36 10.96 -32.93
N LEU A 403 44.69 11.46 -31.73
CA LEU A 403 43.76 12.23 -30.90
C LEU A 403 43.39 13.58 -31.57
N ASP A 404 44.34 14.23 -32.21
CA ASP A 404 44.09 15.47 -32.99
C ASP A 404 43.21 15.22 -34.23
N GLN A 405 43.26 14.01 -34.81
CA GLN A 405 42.37 13.62 -35.90
C GLN A 405 40.96 13.29 -35.38
N ILE A 406 40.85 12.60 -34.24
CA ILE A 406 39.57 12.29 -33.60
C ILE A 406 38.84 13.58 -33.15
N SER A 407 39.57 14.59 -32.68
CA SER A 407 38.98 15.88 -32.30
C SER A 407 38.46 16.68 -33.51
N LYS A 408 39.11 16.55 -34.68
CA LYS A 408 38.69 17.18 -35.95
C LYS A 408 37.54 16.48 -36.65
N LEU A 409 37.42 15.16 -36.49
CA LEU A 409 36.28 14.37 -36.98
C LEU A 409 34.99 14.60 -36.17
N GLY A 410 35.07 15.40 -35.10
CA GLY A 410 34.04 15.49 -34.07
C GLY A 410 32.75 16.16 -34.50
N GLU A 411 31.76 15.34 -34.85
CA GLU A 411 30.44 15.52 -34.24
C GLU A 411 30.62 15.49 -32.71
N VAL A 412 29.86 16.32 -31.99
CA VAL A 412 29.99 16.70 -30.56
C VAL A 412 30.20 15.51 -29.58
N GLN A 413 29.92 14.28 -29.98
CA GLN A 413 30.01 13.07 -29.17
C GLN A 413 31.39 12.40 -29.12
N LEU A 414 32.31 12.65 -30.05
CA LEU A 414 33.64 12.00 -30.05
C LEU A 414 34.69 12.78 -29.25
N SER A 415 34.55 14.10 -29.19
CA SER A 415 35.45 15.00 -28.45
C SER A 415 35.40 14.77 -26.93
N GLN A 416 34.26 14.32 -26.40
CA GLN A 416 34.09 14.05 -24.96
C GLN A 416 35.04 12.97 -24.41
N TYR A 417 35.54 12.06 -25.27
CA TYR A 417 36.42 10.97 -24.85
C TYR A 417 37.90 11.34 -24.85
N VAL A 418 38.29 12.43 -25.52
CA VAL A 418 39.71 12.83 -25.68
C VAL A 418 40.42 12.97 -24.32
N PRO A 419 39.89 13.70 -23.33
CA PRO A 419 40.57 13.86 -22.03
C PRO A 419 40.74 12.53 -21.28
N SER A 420 39.79 11.60 -21.42
CA SER A 420 39.86 10.27 -20.79
C SER A 420 40.89 9.37 -21.48
N LEU A 421 41.03 9.49 -22.80
CA LEU A 421 42.01 8.75 -23.59
C LEU A 421 43.43 9.24 -23.34
N GLU A 422 43.63 10.55 -23.18
CA GLU A 422 44.93 11.11 -22.78
C GLU A 422 45.37 10.60 -21.40
N LYS A 423 44.43 10.53 -20.45
CA LYS A 423 44.67 9.92 -19.13
C LYS A 423 45.04 8.44 -19.26
N LEU A 424 44.29 7.66 -20.05
CA LEU A 424 44.60 6.24 -20.29
C LEU A 424 45.99 6.07 -20.92
N ALA A 425 46.31 6.85 -21.95
CA ALA A 425 47.60 6.79 -22.63
C ALA A 425 48.75 7.04 -21.64
N THR A 426 48.58 8.01 -20.74
CA THR A 426 49.53 8.31 -19.67
C THR A 426 49.66 7.14 -18.69
N LEU A 427 48.55 6.53 -18.26
CA LEU A 427 48.55 5.36 -17.37
C LEU A 427 49.23 4.15 -18.00
N ARG A 428 48.96 3.87 -19.29
CA ARG A 428 49.61 2.79 -20.03
C ARG A 428 51.10 3.06 -20.22
N LEU A 429 51.48 4.29 -20.55
CA LEU A 429 52.88 4.69 -20.62
C LEU A 429 53.59 4.43 -19.28
N LEU A 430 53.01 4.89 -18.16
CA LEU A 430 53.54 4.65 -16.81
C LEU A 430 53.67 3.16 -16.50
N GLN A 431 52.68 2.35 -16.89
CA GLN A 431 52.72 0.89 -16.72
C GLN A 431 53.86 0.24 -17.52
N GLN A 432 54.03 0.63 -18.79
CA GLN A 432 55.10 0.09 -19.64
C GLN A 432 56.47 0.55 -19.13
N VAL A 433 56.59 1.81 -18.76
CA VAL A 433 57.81 2.42 -18.20
C VAL A 433 58.21 1.74 -16.90
N SER A 434 57.26 1.48 -15.99
CA SER A 434 57.49 0.77 -14.73
C SER A 434 58.05 -0.64 -14.93
N LYS A 435 57.78 -1.30 -16.06
CA LYS A 435 58.29 -2.65 -16.35
C LYS A 435 59.73 -2.67 -16.83
N MET A 436 60.24 -1.60 -17.44
CA MET A 436 61.62 -1.58 -17.96
C MET A 436 62.58 -0.78 -17.08
N TYR A 437 62.09 0.25 -16.41
CA TYR A 437 62.93 1.19 -15.69
C TYR A 437 62.68 1.12 -14.19
N GLN A 438 63.76 1.02 -13.43
CA GLN A 438 63.71 1.12 -11.97
C GLN A 438 63.75 2.57 -11.49
N THR A 439 64.48 3.45 -12.18
CA THR A 439 64.58 4.88 -11.85
C THR A 439 64.60 5.74 -13.11
N ILE A 440 63.83 6.83 -13.13
CA ILE A 440 63.73 7.79 -14.24
C ILE A 440 63.77 9.22 -13.71
N ARG A 441 64.39 10.14 -14.47
CA ARG A 441 64.34 11.59 -14.17
C ARG A 441 62.97 12.17 -14.51
N ILE A 442 62.43 13.02 -13.64
CA ILE A 442 61.14 13.70 -13.83
C ILE A 442 61.06 14.45 -15.17
N GLN A 443 62.13 15.15 -15.54
CA GLN A 443 62.21 15.89 -16.81
C GLN A 443 62.07 14.99 -18.04
N TYR A 444 62.64 13.78 -17.99
CA TYR A 444 62.55 12.83 -19.08
C TYR A 444 61.14 12.22 -19.16
N LEU A 445 60.53 11.91 -18.01
CA LEU A 445 59.14 11.45 -17.97
C LEU A 445 58.16 12.50 -18.52
N ALA A 446 58.38 13.77 -18.22
CA ALA A 446 57.59 14.87 -18.76
C ALA A 446 57.74 15.02 -20.29
N GLN A 447 58.93 14.75 -20.85
CA GLN A 447 59.14 14.75 -22.31
C GLN A 447 58.44 13.59 -23.01
N LEU A 448 58.28 12.45 -22.34
CA LEU A 448 57.59 11.27 -22.89
C LEU A 448 56.06 11.44 -22.95
N VAL A 449 55.50 12.36 -22.17
CA VAL A 449 54.05 12.66 -22.13
C VAL A 449 53.81 14.03 -22.77
N PRO A 450 53.55 14.11 -24.09
CA PRO A 450 53.35 15.40 -24.77
C PRO A 450 51.97 16.05 -24.51
N PHE A 451 51.12 15.41 -23.70
CA PHE A 451 49.71 15.77 -23.48
C PHE A 451 49.49 16.63 -22.22
N PHE A 452 50.33 16.43 -21.19
CA PHE A 452 50.09 16.98 -19.86
C PHE A 452 51.36 17.55 -19.25
N ASP A 453 51.21 18.62 -18.49
CA ASP A 453 52.26 19.09 -17.59
C ASP A 453 52.52 18.07 -16.49
N PHE A 454 53.75 18.09 -15.94
CA PHE A 454 54.16 17.15 -14.91
C PHE A 454 53.23 17.13 -13.69
N SER A 455 52.64 18.28 -13.31
CA SER A 455 51.68 18.34 -12.19
C SER A 455 50.40 17.50 -12.43
N ALA A 456 49.91 17.47 -13.67
CA ALA A 456 48.77 16.64 -14.04
C ALA A 456 49.17 15.16 -14.14
N VAL A 457 50.36 14.87 -14.69
CA VAL A 457 50.93 13.51 -14.71
C VAL A 457 51.13 12.98 -13.28
N GLU A 458 51.58 13.82 -12.36
CA GLU A 458 51.77 13.46 -10.95
C GLU A 458 50.43 13.09 -10.27
N LYS A 459 49.36 13.86 -10.52
CA LYS A 459 48.01 13.53 -10.02
C LYS A 459 47.51 12.19 -10.57
N ILE A 460 47.67 11.95 -11.87
CA ILE A 460 47.29 10.67 -12.51
C ILE A 460 48.13 9.51 -11.94
N SER A 461 49.41 9.77 -11.67
CA SER A 461 50.30 8.76 -11.09
C SER A 461 49.94 8.44 -9.64
N PHE A 462 49.50 9.44 -8.86
CA PHE A 462 48.99 9.22 -7.50
C PHE A 462 47.77 8.29 -7.51
N ASP A 463 46.79 8.56 -8.37
CA ASP A 463 45.59 7.73 -8.56
C ASP A 463 45.96 6.28 -8.98
N ALA A 464 46.97 6.13 -9.85
CA ALA A 464 47.50 4.82 -10.23
C ALA A 464 48.15 4.05 -9.06
N VAL A 465 48.85 4.76 -8.16
CA VAL A 465 49.49 4.15 -6.98
C VAL A 465 48.45 3.79 -5.92
N GLU A 466 47.47 4.66 -5.67
CA GLU A 466 46.38 4.42 -4.71
C GLU A 466 45.59 3.15 -5.06
N ASN A 467 45.28 2.97 -6.35
CA ASN A 467 44.58 1.79 -6.85
C ASN A 467 45.48 0.55 -7.10
N LYS A 468 46.74 0.58 -6.64
CA LYS A 468 47.74 -0.51 -6.81
C LYS A 468 47.98 -0.92 -8.27
N PHE A 469 47.79 0.01 -9.21
CA PHE A 469 48.02 -0.24 -10.64
C PHE A 469 49.51 -0.15 -11.00
N VAL A 470 50.24 0.78 -10.39
CA VAL A 470 51.70 0.94 -10.52
C VAL A 470 52.30 1.19 -9.14
N ALA A 471 53.42 0.55 -8.80
CA ALA A 471 54.19 0.90 -7.61
C ALA A 471 55.25 1.95 -7.98
N MET A 472 55.04 3.19 -7.55
CA MET A 472 55.89 4.33 -7.88
C MET A 472 56.13 5.20 -6.65
N LYS A 473 57.35 5.71 -6.51
CA LYS A 473 57.75 6.70 -5.49
C LYS A 473 58.39 7.89 -6.19
N VAL A 474 57.93 9.11 -5.89
CA VAL A 474 58.50 10.35 -6.43
C VAL A 474 59.42 10.98 -5.39
N ASP A 475 60.69 11.17 -5.74
CA ASP A 475 61.66 11.92 -4.96
C ASP A 475 61.90 13.29 -5.62
N HIS A 476 61.21 14.31 -5.11
CA HIS A 476 61.32 15.69 -5.59
C HIS A 476 62.69 16.33 -5.28
N VAL A 477 63.39 15.88 -4.25
CA VAL A 477 64.71 16.43 -3.87
C VAL A 477 65.76 16.02 -4.91
N LYS A 478 65.69 14.76 -5.35
CA LYS A 478 66.60 14.24 -6.39
C LYS A 478 66.04 14.40 -7.81
N GLY A 479 64.79 14.82 -7.96
CA GLY A 479 64.13 14.98 -9.26
C GLY A 479 63.92 13.66 -10.00
N VAL A 480 63.72 12.55 -9.29
CA VAL A 480 63.61 11.20 -9.85
C VAL A 480 62.35 10.48 -9.40
N VAL A 481 61.82 9.66 -10.30
CA VAL A 481 60.75 8.71 -10.09
C VAL A 481 61.36 7.33 -9.96
N ILE A 482 61.08 6.65 -8.85
CA ILE A 482 61.56 5.30 -8.54
C ILE A 482 60.37 4.35 -8.68
N PHE A 483 60.44 3.42 -9.61
CA PHE A 483 59.44 2.36 -9.75
C PHE A 483 59.81 1.19 -8.84
N GLY A 484 58.86 0.76 -8.02
CA GLY A 484 58.97 -0.42 -7.18
C GLY A 484 58.31 -1.62 -7.83
N ASN A 485 58.67 -2.83 -7.40
CA ASN A 485 57.88 -4.01 -7.73
C ASN A 485 56.60 -4.00 -6.86
N LEU A 486 55.44 -4.16 -7.50
CA LEU A 486 54.12 -4.25 -6.85
C LEU A 486 53.98 -5.46 -5.90
N GLY A 487 54.92 -6.41 -5.96
CA GLY A 487 55.04 -7.46 -4.96
C GLY A 487 55.68 -6.89 -3.70
N THR A 488 54.93 -6.88 -2.60
CA THR A 488 55.51 -7.08 -1.26
C THR A 488 56.60 -8.14 -1.39
N GLU A 489 57.76 -7.97 -0.77
CA GLU A 489 58.96 -8.80 -0.99
C GLU A 489 58.74 -10.34 -0.88
N SER A 490 57.58 -10.79 -0.38
CA SER A 490 57.09 -12.17 -0.38
C SER A 490 56.48 -12.70 -1.70
N ASP A 491 55.93 -11.84 -2.58
CA ASP A 491 55.23 -12.27 -3.82
C ASP A 491 56.16 -12.35 -5.03
N GLY A 492 57.30 -11.62 -4.99
CA GLY A 492 58.33 -11.68 -6.03
C GLY A 492 58.97 -13.07 -6.21
N LEU A 493 58.76 -13.99 -5.26
CA LEU A 493 59.19 -15.40 -5.35
C LEU A 493 58.08 -16.35 -5.81
N ARG A 494 56.79 -15.97 -5.76
CA ARG A 494 55.70 -16.86 -6.18
C ARG A 494 55.72 -17.10 -7.68
N ASP A 495 55.78 -16.05 -8.48
CA ASP A 495 55.79 -16.19 -9.94
C ASP A 495 57.03 -16.94 -10.43
N PRO A 496 58.26 -16.65 -9.94
CA PRO A 496 59.42 -17.47 -10.28
C PRO A 496 59.31 -18.93 -9.84
N LEU A 497 58.69 -19.23 -8.69
CA LEU A 497 58.47 -20.61 -8.24
C LEU A 497 57.44 -21.35 -9.10
N VAL A 498 56.38 -20.68 -9.55
CA VAL A 498 55.39 -21.25 -10.48
C VAL A 498 56.03 -21.49 -11.84
N ILE A 499 56.76 -20.50 -12.37
CA ILE A 499 57.49 -20.63 -13.64
C ILE A 499 58.53 -21.76 -13.53
N PHE A 500 59.25 -21.85 -12.41
CA PHE A 500 60.19 -22.94 -12.15
C PHE A 500 59.47 -24.30 -12.09
N ALA A 501 58.33 -24.39 -11.40
CA ALA A 501 57.55 -25.62 -11.32
C ALA A 501 56.99 -26.05 -12.69
N GLU A 502 56.47 -25.11 -13.48
CA GLU A 502 55.97 -25.38 -14.82
C GLU A 502 57.08 -25.79 -15.79
N THR A 503 58.21 -25.09 -15.75
CA THR A 503 59.37 -25.43 -16.59
C THR A 503 59.95 -26.78 -16.17
N MET A 504 60.08 -27.06 -14.88
CA MET A 504 60.47 -28.38 -14.37
C MET A 504 59.48 -29.47 -14.75
N ASN A 505 58.17 -29.20 -14.73
CA ASN A 505 57.16 -30.17 -15.18
C ASN A 505 57.22 -30.42 -16.69
N LYS A 506 57.46 -29.38 -17.51
CA LYS A 506 57.70 -29.51 -18.95
C LYS A 506 58.97 -30.31 -19.23
N VAL A 507 60.06 -30.03 -18.51
CA VAL A 507 61.33 -30.78 -18.60
C VAL A 507 61.14 -32.23 -18.15
N ARG A 508 60.42 -32.48 -17.06
CA ARG A 508 60.06 -33.82 -16.59
C ARG A 508 59.24 -34.58 -17.63
N ALA A 509 58.27 -33.93 -18.27
CA ALA A 509 57.45 -34.54 -19.32
C ALA A 509 58.26 -34.89 -20.57
N MET A 510 59.33 -34.12 -20.87
CA MET A 510 60.26 -34.42 -21.97
C MET A 510 61.29 -35.52 -21.61
N LEU A 511 61.82 -35.52 -20.38
CA LEU A 511 62.83 -36.50 -19.93
C LEU A 511 62.23 -37.86 -19.57
N PHE A 512 61.02 -37.87 -19.01
CA PHE A 512 60.27 -39.07 -18.64
C PHE A 512 58.89 -39.02 -19.31
N PRO A 513 58.79 -39.29 -20.63
CA PRO A 513 57.50 -39.49 -21.24
C PRO A 513 56.81 -40.64 -20.50
N ALA A 514 55.69 -40.35 -19.86
CA ALA A 514 54.98 -41.35 -19.07
C ALA A 514 54.68 -42.56 -19.97
N PRO A 515 54.92 -43.81 -19.52
CA PRO A 515 54.36 -44.95 -20.22
C PRO A 515 52.85 -44.72 -20.33
N SER A 516 52.29 -44.99 -21.51
CA SER A 516 50.89 -44.77 -21.87
C SER A 516 49.96 -44.95 -20.66
N LYS A 517 49.07 -43.98 -20.42
CA LYS A 517 48.01 -44.02 -19.39
C LYS A 517 47.17 -45.31 -19.45
N ALA A 518 47.26 -46.09 -20.52
CA ALA A 518 46.75 -47.46 -20.63
C ALA A 518 47.23 -48.38 -19.49
N SER A 519 48.50 -48.31 -19.10
CA SER A 519 49.07 -49.19 -18.06
C SER A 519 48.48 -48.99 -16.67
N LYS A 520 47.96 -47.80 -16.35
CA LYS A 520 47.23 -47.55 -15.08
C LYS A 520 45.74 -47.88 -15.17
N LEU A 521 45.18 -47.91 -16.37
CA LEU A 521 43.79 -48.30 -16.59
C LEU A 521 43.63 -49.82 -16.49
N ASP A 522 44.62 -50.60 -16.93
CA ASP A 522 44.59 -52.07 -16.86
C ASP A 522 44.45 -52.61 -15.42
N ASP A 523 45.00 -51.92 -14.41
CA ASP A 523 44.84 -52.28 -12.99
C ASP A 523 43.52 -51.79 -12.36
N ILE A 524 42.90 -50.75 -12.91
CA ILE A 524 41.70 -50.09 -12.36
C ILE A 524 40.40 -50.70 -12.93
N VAL A 525 40.41 -51.08 -14.20
CA VAL A 525 39.26 -51.65 -14.93
C VAL A 525 38.68 -52.92 -14.26
N PRO A 526 39.47 -53.91 -13.79
CA PRO A 526 38.92 -55.08 -13.13
C PRO A 526 38.31 -54.78 -11.75
N ASN A 527 38.90 -53.86 -10.97
CA ASN A 527 38.39 -53.45 -9.66
C ASN A 527 37.12 -52.58 -9.74
N LEU A 528 36.89 -51.92 -10.88
CA LEU A 528 35.69 -51.11 -11.13
C LEU A 528 34.43 -51.96 -11.17
N GLY A 529 34.46 -53.16 -11.75
CA GLY A 529 33.30 -54.05 -11.82
C GLY A 529 32.77 -54.41 -10.43
N GLU A 530 33.66 -54.88 -9.55
CA GLU A 530 33.29 -55.21 -8.17
C GLU A 530 32.82 -53.98 -7.36
N THR A 531 33.44 -52.82 -7.61
CA THR A 531 33.06 -51.57 -6.92
C THR A 531 31.68 -51.10 -7.38
N VAL A 532 31.36 -51.23 -8.66
CA VAL A 532 30.05 -50.89 -9.22
C VAL A 532 28.96 -51.82 -8.69
N GLU A 533 29.22 -53.12 -8.56
CA GLU A 533 28.24 -54.05 -7.97
C GLU A 533 27.98 -53.78 -6.48
N LYS A 534 29.05 -53.48 -5.73
CA LYS A 534 28.95 -53.08 -4.30
C LYS A 534 28.19 -51.76 -4.14
N GLU A 535 28.43 -50.77 -5.00
CA GLU A 535 27.68 -49.51 -4.97
C GLU A 535 26.23 -49.69 -5.46
N HIS A 536 25.98 -50.55 -6.46
CA HIS A 536 24.62 -50.83 -6.93
C HIS A 536 23.75 -51.47 -5.84
N THR A 537 24.28 -52.49 -5.15
CA THR A 537 23.58 -53.12 -4.00
C THR A 537 23.36 -52.14 -2.86
N ARG A 538 24.35 -51.28 -2.56
CA ARG A 538 24.22 -50.21 -1.56
C ARG A 538 23.16 -49.18 -1.94
N LEU A 539 23.07 -48.80 -3.20
CA LEU A 539 22.07 -47.85 -3.71
C LEU A 539 20.66 -48.44 -3.67
N LEU A 540 20.49 -49.73 -4.00
CA LEU A 540 19.21 -50.43 -3.86
C LEU A 540 18.75 -50.52 -2.41
N ALA A 541 19.64 -50.88 -1.49
CA ALA A 541 19.35 -50.88 -0.06
C ALA A 541 18.97 -49.48 0.44
N ARG A 542 19.70 -48.45 -0.01
CA ARG A 542 19.39 -47.04 0.31
C ARG A 542 18.03 -46.62 -0.24
N LYS A 543 17.66 -47.04 -1.45
CA LYS A 543 16.34 -46.76 -2.04
C LYS A 543 15.22 -47.35 -1.17
N SER A 544 15.35 -48.60 -0.75
CA SER A 544 14.37 -49.24 0.15
C SER A 544 14.25 -48.51 1.50
N ILE A 545 15.36 -48.07 2.09
CA ILE A 545 15.33 -47.29 3.35
C ILE A 545 14.63 -45.94 3.15
N ILE A 546 14.87 -45.27 2.02
CA ILE A 546 14.23 -43.98 1.70
C ILE A 546 12.72 -44.16 1.49
N GLU A 547 12.31 -45.22 0.80
CA GLU A 547 10.90 -45.53 0.55
C GLU A 547 10.16 -45.83 1.86
N ASN A 548 10.71 -46.67 2.73
CA ASN A 548 10.13 -46.93 4.06
C ASN A 548 10.03 -45.67 4.92
N ARG A 549 11.06 -44.81 4.91
CA ARG A 549 11.01 -43.53 5.66
C ARG A 549 9.98 -42.56 5.09
N LYS A 550 9.75 -42.59 3.77
CA LYS A 550 8.73 -41.78 3.12
C LYS A 550 7.34 -42.26 3.53
N GLU A 551 7.10 -43.57 3.53
CA GLU A 551 5.84 -44.16 4.00
C GLU A 551 5.57 -43.85 5.48
N GLU A 552 6.60 -43.93 6.34
CA GLU A 552 6.48 -43.55 7.76
C GLU A 552 6.14 -42.05 7.93
N GLN A 553 6.75 -41.17 7.12
CA GLN A 553 6.45 -39.74 7.14
C GLN A 553 5.03 -39.43 6.65
N GLU A 554 4.58 -40.07 5.58
CA GLU A 554 3.20 -39.95 5.09
C GLU A 554 2.19 -40.46 6.14
N HIS A 555 2.49 -41.56 6.83
CA HIS A 555 1.68 -42.06 7.94
C HIS A 555 1.62 -41.08 9.11
N GLN A 556 2.74 -40.47 9.50
CA GLN A 556 2.77 -39.46 10.57
C GLN A 556 2.02 -38.19 10.20
N GLN A 557 2.10 -37.75 8.94
CA GLN A 557 1.32 -36.61 8.45
C GLN A 557 -0.17 -36.89 8.50
N LEU A 558 -0.61 -38.08 8.06
CA LEU A 558 -2.01 -38.48 8.11
C LEU A 558 -2.54 -38.57 9.56
N GLN A 559 -1.71 -39.02 10.51
CA GLN A 559 -2.09 -39.03 11.93
C GLN A 559 -2.27 -37.62 12.48
N LYS A 560 -1.34 -36.70 12.17
CA LYS A 560 -1.46 -35.28 12.58
C LYS A 560 -2.69 -34.61 11.98
N GLU A 561 -2.98 -34.83 10.71
CA GLU A 561 -4.20 -34.30 10.07
C GLU A 561 -5.47 -34.80 10.77
N ARG A 562 -5.53 -36.08 11.14
CA ARG A 562 -6.67 -36.63 11.92
C ARG A 562 -6.77 -36.02 13.31
N GLU A 563 -5.66 -35.80 14.00
CA GLU A 563 -5.65 -35.14 15.32
C GLU A 563 -6.09 -33.67 15.23
N GLU A 564 -5.70 -32.96 14.17
CA GLU A 564 -6.15 -31.60 13.88
C GLU A 564 -7.64 -31.53 13.55
N GLU A 565 -8.15 -32.49 12.75
CA GLU A 565 -9.59 -32.61 12.47
C GLU A 565 -10.40 -32.90 13.75
N LEU A 566 -9.92 -33.82 14.60
CA LEU A 566 -10.54 -34.09 15.90
C LEU A 566 -10.50 -32.86 16.82
N SER A 567 -9.40 -32.11 16.81
CA SER A 567 -9.26 -30.85 17.57
C SER A 567 -10.22 -29.77 17.06
N ARG A 568 -10.43 -29.67 15.73
CA ARG A 568 -11.43 -28.76 15.14
C ARG A 568 -12.85 -29.18 15.52
N LEU A 569 -13.18 -30.46 15.46
CA LEU A 569 -14.51 -30.96 15.83
C LEU A 569 -14.80 -30.77 17.33
N THR A 570 -13.82 -30.96 18.20
CA THR A 570 -13.98 -30.69 19.64
C THR A 570 -14.15 -29.20 19.92
N LEU A 571 -13.43 -28.33 19.22
CA LEU A 571 -13.61 -26.88 19.31
C LEU A 571 -15.00 -26.45 18.82
N LEU A 572 -15.49 -27.01 17.72
CA LEU A 572 -16.85 -26.76 17.22
C LEU A 572 -17.92 -27.20 18.23
N LYS A 573 -17.79 -28.40 18.82
CA LYS A 573 -18.70 -28.86 19.89
C LYS A 573 -18.67 -27.93 21.10
N LEU A 574 -17.49 -27.48 21.51
CA LEU A 574 -17.36 -26.52 22.61
C LEU A 574 -18.04 -25.17 22.29
N THR A 575 -17.93 -24.69 21.05
CA THR A 575 -18.63 -23.48 20.61
C THR A 575 -20.15 -23.66 20.57
N GLU A 576 -20.64 -24.80 20.07
CA GLU A 576 -22.07 -25.13 20.06
C GLU A 576 -22.63 -25.22 21.49
N GLU A 577 -21.91 -25.88 22.41
CA GLU A 577 -22.28 -25.96 23.82
C GLU A 577 -22.29 -24.57 24.50
N ALA A 578 -21.36 -23.69 24.13
CA ALA A 578 -21.32 -22.31 24.65
C ALA A 578 -22.49 -21.47 24.13
N GLU A 579 -22.86 -21.62 22.85
CA GLU A 579 -24.04 -20.97 22.27
C GLU A 579 -25.34 -21.48 22.89
N GLN A 580 -25.46 -22.80 23.12
CA GLN A 580 -26.61 -23.38 23.82
C GLN A 580 -26.75 -22.83 25.24
N LYS A 581 -25.63 -22.70 25.98
CA LYS A 581 -25.64 -22.07 27.32
C LYS A 581 -26.08 -20.61 27.27
N ARG A 582 -25.62 -19.83 26.30
CA ARG A 582 -26.05 -18.43 26.11
C ARG A 582 -27.55 -18.33 25.82
N LEU A 583 -28.06 -19.15 24.90
CA LEU A 583 -29.48 -19.19 24.58
C LEU A 583 -30.33 -19.63 25.78
N ALA A 584 -29.85 -20.59 26.59
CA ALA A 584 -30.52 -21.01 27.81
C ALA A 584 -30.59 -19.86 28.84
N THR A 585 -29.49 -19.13 29.06
CA THR A 585 -29.47 -17.97 29.96
C THR A 585 -30.41 -16.86 29.47
N GLU A 586 -30.47 -16.59 28.17
CA GLU A 586 -31.38 -15.59 27.60
C GLU A 586 -32.86 -16.00 27.74
N LEU A 587 -33.16 -17.30 27.54
CA LEU A 587 -34.51 -17.83 27.78
C LEU A 587 -34.92 -17.76 29.25
N GLU A 588 -34.00 -18.03 30.17
CA GLU A 588 -34.25 -17.86 31.61
C GLU A 588 -34.48 -16.40 32.00
N GLU A 589 -33.72 -15.46 31.45
CA GLU A 589 -33.93 -14.03 31.65
C GLU A 589 -35.28 -13.56 31.09
N ARG A 590 -35.66 -14.02 29.90
CA ARG A 590 -36.99 -13.74 29.34
C ARG A 590 -38.11 -14.33 30.19
N LYS A 591 -37.93 -15.53 30.75
CA LYS A 591 -38.87 -16.13 31.72
C LYS A 591 -38.94 -15.32 33.00
N ARG A 592 -37.80 -14.91 33.57
CA ARG A 592 -37.73 -14.02 34.75
C ARG A 592 -38.46 -12.71 34.51
N GLN A 593 -38.28 -12.08 33.34
CA GLN A 593 -38.98 -10.85 32.97
C GLN A 593 -40.49 -11.05 32.79
N ARG A 594 -40.94 -12.20 32.25
CA ARG A 594 -42.38 -12.53 32.20
C ARG A 594 -42.97 -12.70 33.59
N ILE A 595 -42.26 -13.41 34.48
CA ILE A 595 -42.69 -13.61 35.87
C ILE A 595 -42.76 -12.27 36.61
N LEU A 596 -41.78 -11.37 36.41
CA LEU A 596 -41.81 -10.02 36.99
C LEU A 596 -43.00 -9.20 36.49
N ARG A 597 -43.29 -9.22 35.18
CA ARG A 597 -44.50 -8.54 34.65
C ARG A 597 -45.79 -9.16 35.16
N GLU A 598 -45.86 -10.49 35.29
CA GLU A 598 -47.03 -11.16 35.85
C GLU A 598 -47.19 -10.86 37.34
N MET A 599 -46.09 -10.70 38.08
CA MET A 599 -46.10 -10.24 39.48
C MET A 599 -46.57 -8.78 39.58
N GLU A 600 -46.07 -7.88 38.72
CA GLU A 600 -46.51 -6.47 38.66
C GLU A 600 -48.00 -6.36 38.28
N GLU A 601 -48.48 -7.15 37.31
CA GLU A 601 -49.90 -7.21 36.96
C GLU A 601 -50.75 -7.77 38.11
N ARG A 602 -50.25 -8.79 38.82
CA ARG A 602 -50.92 -9.31 40.02
C ARG A 602 -50.95 -8.27 41.15
N GLU A 603 -49.86 -7.55 41.39
CA GLU A 603 -49.80 -6.45 42.37
C GLU A 603 -50.77 -5.33 42.01
N LEU A 604 -50.81 -4.89 40.75
CA LEU A 604 -51.79 -3.91 40.26
C LEU A 604 -53.22 -4.41 40.40
N SER A 605 -53.49 -5.70 40.14
CA SER A 605 -54.81 -6.29 40.35
C SER A 605 -55.19 -6.36 41.83
N LEU A 606 -54.23 -6.64 42.71
CA LEU A 606 -54.42 -6.65 44.16
C LEU A 606 -54.63 -5.25 44.70
N GLU A 607 -53.94 -4.25 44.17
CA GLU A 607 -54.11 -2.84 44.53
C GLU A 607 -55.46 -2.29 44.02
N GLN A 608 -55.88 -2.67 42.81
CA GLN A 608 -57.23 -2.40 42.32
C GLN A 608 -58.29 -3.10 43.18
N ASN A 609 -58.11 -4.38 43.54
CA ASN A 609 -59.00 -5.11 44.44
C ASN A 609 -59.03 -4.52 45.86
N ARG A 610 -57.90 -4.02 46.35
CA ARG A 610 -57.83 -3.29 47.62
C ARG A 610 -58.60 -1.97 47.53
N SER A 611 -58.49 -1.25 46.42
CA SER A 611 -59.25 0.00 46.20
C SER A 611 -60.77 -0.24 46.06
N THR A 612 -61.19 -1.35 45.44
CA THR A 612 -62.60 -1.74 45.37
C THR A 612 -63.11 -2.24 46.71
N MET A 613 -62.29 -2.96 47.48
CA MET A 613 -62.62 -3.36 48.85
C MET A 613 -62.68 -2.17 49.81
N GLU A 614 -61.81 -1.16 49.67
CA GLU A 614 -61.88 0.08 50.44
C GLU A 614 -63.13 0.92 50.09
N ARG A 615 -63.54 0.95 48.81
CA ARG A 615 -64.84 1.53 48.39
C ARG A 615 -66.02 0.74 48.96
N ALA A 616 -66.00 -0.58 48.88
CA ALA A 616 -67.03 -1.45 49.46
C ALA A 616 -67.10 -1.35 51.00
N MET A 617 -65.97 -1.13 51.68
CA MET A 617 -65.91 -0.90 53.13
C MET A 617 -66.43 0.50 53.51
N ARG A 618 -66.20 1.53 52.68
CA ARG A 618 -66.86 2.84 52.85
C ARG A 618 -68.37 2.75 52.65
N ASP A 619 -68.82 2.00 51.66
CA ASP A 619 -70.25 1.81 51.38
C ASP A 619 -70.92 0.95 52.46
N LYS A 620 -70.28 -0.10 52.96
CA LYS A 620 -70.74 -0.84 54.16
C LYS A 620 -70.75 0.02 55.43
N ARG A 621 -69.80 0.96 55.60
CA ARG A 621 -69.84 1.92 56.72
C ARG A 621 -71.02 2.89 56.60
N LYS A 622 -71.34 3.35 55.38
CA LYS A 622 -72.53 4.19 55.12
C LYS A 622 -73.83 3.40 55.34
N GLU A 623 -73.93 2.17 54.84
CA GLU A 623 -75.05 1.27 55.12
C GLU A 623 -75.17 0.94 56.62
N GLY A 624 -74.03 0.78 57.31
CA GLY A 624 -73.97 0.59 58.76
C GLY A 624 -74.57 1.79 59.51
N GLN A 625 -74.21 3.02 59.13
CA GLN A 625 -74.77 4.25 59.71
C GLN A 625 -76.27 4.42 59.40
N GLU A 626 -76.74 3.99 58.22
CA GLU A 626 -78.16 3.99 57.89
C GLU A 626 -78.95 2.91 58.64
N ARG A 627 -78.40 1.71 58.78
CA ARG A 627 -78.97 0.65 59.63
C ARG A 627 -78.98 1.07 61.10
N GLU A 628 -77.97 1.77 61.58
CA GLU A 628 -77.94 2.31 62.95
C GLU A 628 -79.01 3.38 63.16
N LYS A 629 -79.23 4.28 62.19
CA LYS A 629 -80.36 5.24 62.23
C LYS A 629 -81.73 4.54 62.19
N ARG A 630 -81.86 3.44 61.44
CA ARG A 630 -83.09 2.60 61.42
C ARG A 630 -83.28 1.85 62.74
N LEU A 631 -82.21 1.30 63.32
CA LEU A 631 -82.22 0.66 64.64
C LEU A 631 -82.56 1.66 65.75
N ARG A 632 -82.03 2.89 65.72
CA ARG A 632 -82.40 3.95 66.68
C ARG A 632 -83.88 4.35 66.55
N LYS A 633 -84.47 4.30 65.35
CA LYS A 633 -85.92 4.49 65.16
C LYS A 633 -86.73 3.30 65.71
N LEU A 634 -86.25 2.08 65.49
CA LEU A 634 -86.84 0.85 66.03
C LEU A 634 -86.77 0.77 67.56
N VAL A 635 -85.65 1.18 68.17
CA VAL A 635 -85.50 1.26 69.64
C VAL A 635 -86.48 2.27 70.22
N LYS A 636 -86.71 3.41 69.57
CA LYS A 636 -87.74 4.36 70.02
C LYS A 636 -89.14 3.76 69.93
N THR A 637 -89.48 3.02 68.86
CA THR A 637 -90.77 2.33 68.76
C THR A 637 -90.92 1.17 69.74
N MET A 638 -89.82 0.47 70.06
CA MET A 638 -89.80 -0.59 71.08
C MET A 638 -89.96 -0.03 72.49
N ASP A 639 -89.37 1.11 72.80
CA ASP A 639 -89.54 1.78 74.09
C ASP A 639 -91.00 2.26 74.30
N TYR A 640 -91.67 2.75 73.24
CA TYR A 640 -93.11 3.03 73.31
C TYR A 640 -93.96 1.77 73.52
N LEU A 641 -93.62 0.66 72.86
CA LEU A 641 -94.34 -0.61 73.01
C LEU A 641 -94.07 -1.28 74.36
N GLU A 642 -92.86 -1.19 74.90
CA GLU A 642 -92.56 -1.66 76.25
C GLU A 642 -93.26 -0.81 77.31
N ARG A 643 -93.32 0.51 77.12
CA ARG A 643 -94.05 1.41 78.04
C ARG A 643 -95.55 1.10 78.04
N ALA A 644 -96.17 0.89 76.87
CA ALA A 644 -97.55 0.45 76.75
C ALA A 644 -97.79 -0.94 77.38
N LYS A 645 -96.88 -1.91 77.17
CA LYS A 645 -96.97 -3.23 77.82
C LYS A 645 -96.79 -3.16 79.33
N ARG A 646 -95.96 -2.26 79.85
CA ARG A 646 -95.82 -2.05 81.30
C ARG A 646 -97.07 -1.40 81.88
N GLU A 647 -97.65 -0.41 81.20
CA GLU A 647 -98.92 0.22 81.61
C GLU A 647 -100.09 -0.78 81.64
N GLU A 648 -100.16 -1.72 80.70
CA GLU A 648 -101.14 -2.82 80.73
C GLU A 648 -100.82 -3.92 81.77
N ALA A 649 -99.54 -4.18 82.04
CA ALA A 649 -99.13 -5.23 82.98
C ALA A 649 -99.24 -4.81 84.46
N VAL A 650 -99.09 -3.51 84.78
CA VAL A 650 -99.19 -3.01 86.16
C VAL A 650 -100.51 -3.41 86.85
N PRO A 651 -101.71 -3.20 86.28
CA PRO A 651 -102.95 -3.61 86.94
C PRO A 651 -103.09 -5.14 87.07
N LEU A 652 -102.52 -5.90 86.13
CA LEU A 652 -102.50 -7.37 86.19
C LEU A 652 -101.54 -7.89 87.26
N ILE A 653 -100.40 -7.22 87.46
CA ILE A 653 -99.44 -7.55 88.53
C ILE A 653 -100.00 -7.15 89.89
N GLU A 654 -100.66 -5.99 90.02
CA GLU A 654 -101.34 -5.60 91.26
C GLU A 654 -102.49 -6.55 91.60
N ALA A 655 -103.29 -6.97 90.61
CA ALA A 655 -104.33 -7.98 90.80
C ALA A 655 -103.75 -9.35 91.19
N ALA A 656 -102.66 -9.79 90.55
CA ALA A 656 -101.97 -11.03 90.90
C ALA A 656 -101.30 -10.97 92.28
N TYR A 657 -100.79 -9.80 92.69
CA TYR A 657 -100.22 -9.60 94.02
C TYR A 657 -101.30 -9.60 95.11
N GLN A 658 -102.45 -8.94 94.86
CA GLN A 658 -103.62 -9.00 95.75
C GLN A 658 -104.16 -10.44 95.86
N GLN A 659 -104.23 -11.18 94.74
CA GLN A 659 -104.61 -12.59 94.75
C GLN A 659 -103.60 -13.46 95.51
N ARG A 660 -102.29 -13.22 95.35
CA ARG A 660 -101.27 -13.92 96.15
C ARG A 660 -101.36 -13.58 97.62
N LEU A 661 -101.66 -12.35 98.00
CA LEU A 661 -101.86 -12.01 99.42
C LEU A 661 -103.06 -12.76 99.99
N ILE A 662 -104.16 -12.83 99.25
CA ILE A 662 -105.36 -13.60 99.64
C ILE A 662 -105.05 -15.10 99.68
N GLU A 663 -104.28 -15.64 98.73
CA GLU A 663 -103.86 -17.03 98.72
C GLU A 663 -102.87 -17.35 99.85
N GLU A 664 -101.92 -16.46 100.16
CA GLU A 664 -101.01 -16.61 101.30
C GLU A 664 -101.75 -16.50 102.64
N GLU A 665 -102.74 -15.61 102.76
CA GLU A 665 -103.64 -15.56 103.93
C GLU A 665 -104.49 -16.82 104.04
N ARG A 666 -105.01 -17.35 102.92
CA ARG A 666 -105.74 -18.63 102.88
C ARG A 666 -104.85 -19.81 103.22
N GLU A 667 -103.64 -19.90 102.66
CA GLU A 667 -102.67 -20.93 102.98
C GLU A 667 -102.21 -20.83 104.44
N PHE A 668 -102.06 -19.62 104.97
CA PHE A 668 -101.77 -19.43 106.39
C PHE A 668 -102.95 -19.91 107.24
N HIS A 669 -104.19 -19.59 106.86
CA HIS A 669 -105.40 -20.12 107.52
C HIS A 669 -105.53 -21.65 107.38
N GLU A 670 -105.23 -22.23 106.23
CA GLU A 670 -105.23 -23.68 106.01
C GLU A 670 -104.11 -24.37 106.80
N ARG A 671 -102.91 -23.78 106.88
CA ARG A 671 -101.84 -24.28 107.76
C ARG A 671 -102.21 -24.16 109.23
N GLN A 672 -102.93 -23.11 109.63
CA GLN A 672 -103.49 -22.99 110.98
C GLN A 672 -104.58 -24.04 111.23
N GLN A 673 -105.47 -24.30 110.27
CA GLN A 673 -106.47 -25.38 110.37
C GLN A 673 -105.81 -26.76 110.39
N GLN A 674 -104.77 -27.00 109.60
CA GLN A 674 -104.00 -28.25 109.65
C GLN A 674 -103.29 -28.40 110.99
N ARG A 675 -102.74 -27.32 111.56
CA ARG A 675 -102.21 -27.32 112.92
C ARG A 675 -103.30 -27.59 113.95
N GLU A 676 -104.49 -27.01 113.82
CA GLU A 676 -105.62 -27.30 114.72
C GLU A 676 -106.13 -28.73 114.57
N VAL A 677 -106.13 -29.30 113.36
CA VAL A 677 -106.52 -30.68 113.10
C VAL A 677 -105.45 -31.66 113.58
N GLU A 678 -104.16 -31.36 113.38
CA GLU A 678 -103.06 -32.13 113.96
C GLU A 678 -103.12 -32.07 115.48
N LEU A 679 -103.28 -30.88 116.07
CA LEU A 679 -103.50 -30.74 117.52
C LEU A 679 -104.76 -31.48 118.00
N SER A 680 -105.83 -31.52 117.20
CA SER A 680 -107.05 -32.29 117.50
C SER A 680 -106.83 -33.80 117.35
N ARG A 681 -105.96 -34.24 116.44
CA ARG A 681 -105.67 -35.66 116.21
C ARG A 681 -104.66 -36.18 117.23
N GLU A 682 -103.65 -35.40 117.56
CA GLU A 682 -102.78 -35.61 118.71
C GLU A 682 -103.61 -35.63 120.01
N HIS A 683 -104.62 -34.76 120.13
CA HIS A 683 -105.57 -34.84 121.24
C HIS A 683 -106.42 -36.14 121.19
N HIS A 684 -106.81 -36.63 120.01
CA HIS A 684 -107.56 -37.89 119.89
C HIS A 684 -106.69 -39.13 120.18
N GLU A 685 -105.45 -39.12 119.73
CA GLU A 685 -104.42 -40.11 120.08
C GLU A 685 -104.20 -40.11 121.60
N SER A 686 -104.12 -38.92 122.22
CA SER A 686 -104.01 -38.75 123.68
C SER A 686 -105.27 -39.17 124.46
N VAL A 687 -106.48 -39.05 123.88
CA VAL A 687 -107.75 -39.50 124.50
C VAL A 687 -107.98 -41.01 124.40
N MET A 688 -107.49 -41.70 123.37
CA MET A 688 -107.63 -43.16 123.27
C MET A 688 -106.44 -43.92 123.85
N GLU A 689 -105.26 -43.30 123.99
CA GLU A 689 -104.28 -43.71 125.01
C GLU A 689 -104.91 -43.75 126.42
N LYS A 690 -105.97 -42.98 126.69
CA LYS A 690 -106.78 -43.09 127.92
C LYS A 690 -107.69 -44.32 127.97
N ASN A 691 -108.24 -44.82 126.85
CA ASN A 691 -109.05 -46.06 126.83
C ASN A 691 -108.21 -47.34 126.73
N ARG A 692 -106.99 -47.23 126.20
CA ARG A 692 -105.96 -48.26 126.35
C ARG A 692 -105.54 -48.46 127.83
N LEU A 693 -105.95 -47.57 128.75
CA LEU A 693 -105.75 -47.66 130.20
C LEU A 693 -106.95 -48.28 130.97
N THR A 694 -108.06 -48.62 130.31
CA THR A 694 -109.22 -49.37 130.87
C THR A 694 -109.40 -50.79 130.30
N ARG A 695 -108.40 -51.45 129.74
CA ARG A 695 -107.41 -52.18 130.55
C ARG A 695 -107.88 -52.41 131.99
N MET A 696 -107.88 -53.69 132.35
CA MET A 696 -107.36 -54.08 133.66
C MET A 696 -108.25 -53.75 134.86
N SER A 697 -109.53 -54.10 134.73
CA SER A 697 -110.38 -54.51 135.85
C SER A 697 -111.53 -55.37 135.30
N ASP A 698 -111.33 -56.64 134.95
CA ASP A 698 -111.69 -57.79 135.81
C ASP A 698 -112.90 -58.57 135.24
N ASN A 699 -112.74 -59.89 135.09
CA ASN A 699 -113.71 -60.96 135.37
C ASN A 699 -115.19 -60.92 134.90
N LYS A 700 -115.60 -62.11 134.39
CA LYS A 700 -116.94 -62.73 134.27
C LYS A 700 -117.73 -62.57 132.98
#